data_AF-A0AAV2T788-F1
#
_entry.id   AF-A0AAV2T788-F1
#
_cell.length_a   1.000
_cell.length_b   1.000
_cell.length_c   1.000
_cell.angle_alpha   90.00
_cell.angle_beta   90.00
_cell.angle_gamma   90.00
#
_symmetry.space_group_name_H-M   'P 1'
#
loop_
_entity.id
_entity.type
_entity.pdbx_description
1 polymer ?
#
loop_
_entity_poly.entity_id
_entity_poly.type
_entity_poly.pdbx_seq_one_letter_code
_entity_poly.pdbx_strand_id
1 'polypeptide(L)'
;MSKPIWAKRGGLHEWLDEKKEVLDELDRQVAPIQAPGPDCQAAYRTYVGRKYSQLRLLESELETNTVRVEQLFKNVTNTIVQYPALSEKLGEQLNKLKSYWDQLKRFMCDRLEKMIQMHRAIIFQDGCIKLEQWLDTCVNSENVQTQGANKVTGAEELASNAGEKTPEGMETWTPLAACASLHEVNMRMKQAKLRLEETKEREKLLEELKEHARMLGYVSTKGSVNMEFIPNLDDLEMRYWLVRHKAEEDYAQLDAQMAYHQLLRDLEDERIWVQEKAVLAGNQDIGRSLMAIHQLICRHRLLIKEVSVRNERSKIMLKKADFIVNQWLTRSSVVEQAEKIKTDGTEVLITGDGVKFKILTKVLQGLSQATHDLRAEILELDEKLKQRSDLLDIGHQCFAHLSEFGELRNWLQETESVIMLESRASRDVATAKAELRKHANVEQRVNGLLASNVREFNAQTAKLLRQTEDQLRTIRDRLDGIRSEKGYKKSKGYLDDSKLKDHRLLKRQLRGQIKQLEKRAQVFQSIQSTIDREYAGLRDVCVEKRQRLEELLSLNIVYEEVYNLENWLHQQNILAAASNTGRNLQECLHLIHRFRTFADSVIGEPVETDICSLDMHAVEYEDDRSFSVSRRVKANPSGGTMRMRRALDMCRCLIRLRHSDAPHIAFWQDRLEEAWTDLNELIRTRMQQLTAAAHRHLYLLRCHEIHELIADKTKQLPKEVGNEFHIIMQQLSQQTVFEQEVHALELQVEWVRTTADNLLPMYAGKWATNLSRPKDKLTALMDSLNEQVRLRREHLQASLNYQKWMIREKELNSWIDGCGSALEQILQHAHGEDGELLDSVHEM
;
A
#
# COMPACT_ATOMS: atom_id res chain seq x y z
N MET A 1 -33.53 110.13 5.49
CA MET A 1 -34.75 109.33 5.70
C MET A 1 -35.76 109.71 4.63
N SER A 2 -36.26 108.75 3.83
CA SER A 2 -37.34 109.04 2.88
C SER A 2 -38.52 109.67 3.62
N LYS A 3 -38.98 110.82 3.15
CA LYS A 3 -40.16 111.49 3.71
C LYS A 3 -41.32 110.48 3.76
N PRO A 4 -42.06 110.38 4.87
CA PRO A 4 -43.17 109.45 4.95
C PRO A 4 -44.21 109.77 3.86
N ILE A 5 -44.89 108.74 3.35
CA ILE A 5 -45.79 108.84 2.18
C ILE A 5 -46.86 109.93 2.39
N TRP A 6 -47.34 110.07 3.62
CA TRP A 6 -48.32 111.07 4.04
C TRP A 6 -47.78 112.51 4.15
N ALA A 7 -46.46 112.71 4.19
CA ALA A 7 -45.87 114.06 4.10
C ALA A 7 -45.94 114.67 2.70
N LYS A 8 -46.36 113.89 1.67
CA LYS A 8 -46.62 114.39 0.31
C LYS A 8 -48.11 114.63 0.02
N ARG A 9 -49.01 114.19 0.91
CA ARG A 9 -50.48 114.20 0.72
C ARG A 9 -51.19 114.70 2.00
N GLY A 10 -50.83 115.90 2.45
CA GLY A 10 -51.57 116.66 3.47
C GLY A 10 -51.50 116.23 4.95
N GLY A 11 -50.61 115.30 5.32
CA GLY A 11 -50.20 115.09 6.72
C GLY A 11 -50.71 113.79 7.36
N LEU A 12 -50.29 113.53 8.61
CA LEU A 12 -50.58 112.26 9.30
C LEU A 12 -52.07 112.06 9.53
N HIS A 13 -52.79 113.15 9.83
CA HIS A 13 -54.23 113.11 10.08
C HIS A 13 -54.99 112.64 8.84
N GLU A 14 -54.69 113.23 7.67
CA GLU A 14 -55.33 112.87 6.40
C GLU A 14 -55.03 111.42 6.00
N TRP A 15 -53.83 110.91 6.28
CA TRP A 15 -53.50 109.50 6.01
C TRP A 15 -54.17 108.52 6.97
N LEU A 16 -54.33 108.89 8.24
CA LEU A 16 -55.10 108.09 9.20
C LEU A 16 -56.57 108.05 8.80
N ASP A 17 -57.12 109.16 8.31
CA ASP A 17 -58.49 109.23 7.79
C ASP A 17 -58.62 108.46 6.46
N GLU A 18 -57.64 108.56 5.55
CA GLU A 18 -57.58 107.76 4.30
C GLU A 18 -57.57 106.25 4.62
N LYS A 19 -56.78 105.80 5.60
CA LYS A 19 -56.69 104.37 5.95
C LYS A 19 -57.90 103.90 6.76
N LYS A 20 -58.48 104.77 7.60
CA LYS A 20 -59.76 104.52 8.24
C LYS A 20 -60.88 104.45 7.20
N GLU A 21 -60.84 105.28 6.17
CA GLU A 21 -61.78 105.26 5.05
C GLU A 21 -61.58 104.02 4.17
N VAL A 22 -60.35 103.55 3.93
CA VAL A 22 -60.11 102.26 3.25
C VAL A 22 -60.69 101.10 4.05
N LEU A 23 -60.54 101.13 5.37
CA LEU A 23 -61.20 100.16 6.25
C LEU A 23 -62.72 100.29 6.19
N ASP A 24 -63.25 101.50 6.32
CA ASP A 24 -64.69 101.73 6.29
C ASP A 24 -65.26 101.45 4.90
N GLU A 25 -64.49 101.56 3.82
CA GLU A 25 -64.84 101.16 2.46
C GLU A 25 -64.82 99.65 2.28
N LEU A 26 -63.83 98.97 2.87
CA LEU A 26 -63.83 97.51 3.03
C LEU A 26 -65.08 97.03 3.80
N ASP A 27 -65.65 97.86 4.68
CA ASP A 27 -66.91 97.61 5.40
C ASP A 27 -68.16 98.13 4.66
N ARG A 28 -68.11 99.17 3.82
CA ARG A 28 -69.23 99.60 2.96
C ARG A 28 -69.48 98.64 1.82
N GLN A 29 -68.44 97.92 1.40
CA GLN A 29 -68.55 96.74 0.53
C GLN A 29 -69.18 95.53 1.25
N VAL A 30 -69.79 95.72 2.42
CA VAL A 30 -70.77 94.81 3.00
C VAL A 30 -72.08 94.99 2.23
N ALA A 31 -72.24 94.24 1.15
CA ALA A 31 -73.56 93.71 0.88
C ALA A 31 -73.91 92.77 2.05
N PRO A 32 -75.13 92.84 2.62
CA PRO A 32 -75.55 91.90 3.64
C PRO A 32 -75.77 90.57 2.95
N ILE A 33 -74.73 89.76 2.81
CA ILE A 33 -74.94 88.36 2.52
C ILE A 33 -75.34 87.73 3.85
N GLN A 34 -76.60 87.92 4.23
CA GLN A 34 -77.31 86.91 4.99
C GLN A 34 -77.20 85.61 4.19
N ALA A 35 -76.85 84.54 4.90
CA ALA A 35 -76.53 83.22 4.39
C ALA A 35 -77.30 82.86 3.11
N PRO A 36 -76.61 82.59 1.99
CA PRO A 36 -77.30 82.25 0.77
C PRO A 36 -77.15 80.75 0.49
N GLY A 37 -78.16 80.21 -0.18
CA GLY A 37 -78.17 78.84 -0.68
C GLY A 37 -77.01 78.51 -1.64
N PRO A 38 -77.00 77.27 -2.19
CA PRO A 38 -75.83 76.63 -2.82
C PRO A 38 -75.16 77.45 -3.96
N ASP A 39 -75.91 78.25 -4.72
CA ASP A 39 -75.39 78.98 -5.88
C ASP A 39 -74.56 80.24 -5.53
N CYS A 40 -74.66 80.75 -4.30
CA CYS A 40 -73.95 81.96 -3.88
C CYS A 40 -72.71 81.68 -3.02
N GLN A 41 -72.45 80.42 -2.65
CA GLN A 41 -71.29 80.03 -1.84
C GLN A 41 -69.96 80.33 -2.56
N ALA A 42 -69.87 80.15 -3.89
CA ALA A 42 -68.65 80.44 -4.66
C ALA A 42 -68.31 81.95 -4.68
N ALA A 43 -69.34 82.80 -4.79
CA ALA A 43 -69.19 84.25 -4.73
C ALA A 43 -68.77 84.71 -3.32
N TYR A 44 -69.37 84.14 -2.28
CA TYR A 44 -68.99 84.39 -0.88
C TYR A 44 -67.55 83.95 -0.59
N ARG A 45 -67.12 82.77 -1.07
CA ARG A 45 -65.75 82.28 -0.93
C ARG A 45 -64.73 83.18 -1.62
N THR A 46 -65.02 83.61 -2.85
CA THR A 46 -64.17 84.52 -3.61
C THR A 46 -64.08 85.89 -2.94
N TYR A 47 -65.19 86.37 -2.39
CA TYR A 47 -65.26 87.62 -1.62
C TYR A 47 -64.41 87.55 -0.35
N VAL A 48 -64.62 86.53 0.50
CA VAL A 48 -63.86 86.34 1.74
C VAL A 48 -62.37 86.19 1.46
N GLY A 49 -61.98 85.41 0.43
CA GLY A 49 -60.58 85.25 0.02
C GLY A 49 -59.92 86.54 -0.48
N ARG A 50 -60.62 87.34 -1.29
CA ARG A 50 -60.14 88.66 -1.76
C ARG A 50 -59.98 89.65 -0.61
N LYS A 51 -61.01 89.75 0.25
CA LYS A 51 -61.02 90.66 1.40
C LYS A 51 -59.98 90.27 2.45
N TYR A 52 -59.79 88.98 2.69
CA TYR A 52 -58.70 88.46 3.54
C TYR A 52 -57.32 88.87 3.00
N SER A 53 -57.09 88.69 1.69
CA SER A 53 -55.85 89.09 1.03
C SER A 53 -55.59 90.60 1.10
N GLN A 54 -56.64 91.41 0.91
CA GLN A 54 -56.56 92.88 1.01
C GLN A 54 -56.29 93.36 2.45
N LEU A 55 -56.92 92.75 3.45
CA LEU A 55 -56.68 93.08 4.86
C LEU A 55 -55.29 92.64 5.33
N ARG A 56 -54.77 91.50 4.86
CA ARG A 56 -53.37 91.10 5.10
C ARG A 56 -52.37 92.06 4.47
N LEU A 57 -52.67 92.58 3.29
CA LEU A 57 -51.84 93.59 2.65
C LEU A 57 -51.83 94.90 3.46
N LEU A 58 -53.01 95.32 3.95
CA LEU A 58 -53.15 96.52 4.76
C LEU A 58 -52.50 96.39 6.14
N GLU A 59 -52.55 95.20 6.77
CA GLU A 59 -51.83 94.90 8.00
C GLU A 59 -50.31 95.06 7.81
N SER A 60 -49.76 94.48 6.74
CA SER A 60 -48.34 94.64 6.38
C SER A 60 -47.96 96.12 6.15
N GLU A 61 -48.82 96.89 5.47
CA GLU A 61 -48.62 98.33 5.29
C GLU A 61 -48.67 99.13 6.60
N LEU A 62 -49.51 98.75 7.56
CA LEU A 62 -49.59 99.40 8.85
C LEU A 62 -48.39 99.06 9.73
N GLU A 63 -48.01 97.79 9.81
CA GLU A 63 -46.83 97.32 10.54
C GLU A 63 -45.57 98.06 10.12
N THR A 64 -45.34 98.23 8.81
CA THR A 64 -44.16 98.96 8.31
C THR A 64 -44.11 100.45 8.70
N ASN A 65 -45.26 101.06 8.99
CA ASN A 65 -45.36 102.48 9.32
C ASN A 65 -45.52 102.75 10.84
N THR A 66 -45.78 101.74 11.66
CA THR A 66 -45.95 101.86 13.13
C THR A 66 -44.83 102.63 13.82
N VAL A 67 -43.58 102.23 13.59
CA VAL A 67 -42.40 102.82 14.23
C VAL A 67 -42.28 104.32 13.93
N ARG A 68 -42.64 104.72 12.70
CA ARG A 68 -42.53 106.12 12.26
C ARG A 68 -43.59 107.00 12.90
N VAL A 69 -44.83 106.51 12.97
CA VAL A 69 -45.96 107.22 13.60
C VAL A 69 -45.70 107.41 15.11
N GLU A 70 -45.22 106.38 15.78
CA GLU A 70 -44.90 106.43 17.22
C GLU A 70 -43.72 107.37 17.52
N GLN A 71 -42.68 107.39 16.67
CA GLN A 71 -41.57 108.35 16.78
C GLN A 71 -42.04 109.81 16.64
N LEU A 72 -42.97 110.08 15.73
CA LEU A 72 -43.52 111.42 15.55
C LEU A 72 -44.36 111.86 16.74
N PHE A 73 -45.17 110.97 17.30
CA PHE A 73 -45.87 111.25 18.55
C PHE A 73 -44.89 111.59 19.68
N LYS A 74 -43.76 110.87 19.77
CA LYS A 74 -42.71 111.15 20.76
C LYS A 74 -42.05 112.52 20.53
N ASN A 75 -41.76 112.87 19.28
CA ASN A 75 -41.19 114.17 18.91
C ASN A 75 -42.13 115.33 19.26
N VAL A 76 -43.42 115.24 18.91
CA VAL A 76 -44.43 116.26 19.26
C VAL A 76 -44.60 116.37 20.78
N THR A 77 -44.55 115.25 21.51
CA THR A 77 -44.57 115.25 22.99
C THR A 77 -43.37 116.02 23.56
N ASN A 78 -42.17 115.82 23.01
CA ASN A 78 -40.97 116.55 23.43
C ASN A 78 -41.07 118.06 23.10
N THR A 79 -41.66 118.43 21.97
CA THR A 79 -41.86 119.84 21.59
C THR A 79 -42.87 120.54 22.51
N ILE A 80 -43.91 119.83 22.96
CA ILE A 80 -44.87 120.32 23.97
C ILE A 80 -44.16 120.64 25.29
N VAL A 81 -43.21 119.80 25.72
CA VAL A 81 -42.41 120.03 26.93
C VAL A 81 -41.49 121.25 26.77
N GLN A 82 -40.93 121.47 25.58
CA GLN A 82 -40.01 122.57 25.30
C GLN A 82 -40.69 123.95 25.18
N TYR A 83 -41.96 124.00 24.77
CA TYR A 83 -42.70 125.26 24.55
C TYR A 83 -44.08 125.25 25.23
N PRO A 84 -44.14 125.58 26.55
CA PRO A 84 -45.37 125.48 27.34
C PRO A 84 -46.53 126.34 26.84
N ALA A 85 -46.25 127.47 26.18
CA ALA A 85 -47.26 128.38 25.63
C ALA A 85 -48.08 127.77 24.46
N LEU A 86 -47.56 126.72 23.81
CA LEU A 86 -48.25 125.99 22.74
C LEU A 86 -48.78 124.62 23.20
N SER A 87 -48.58 124.28 24.49
CA SER A 87 -48.81 122.93 25.03
C SER A 87 -50.27 122.50 24.99
N GLU A 88 -51.19 123.41 25.28
CA GLU A 88 -52.63 123.11 25.32
C GLU A 88 -53.13 122.73 23.92
N LYS A 89 -52.79 123.53 22.91
CA LYS A 89 -53.24 123.32 21.52
C LYS A 89 -52.53 122.14 20.83
N LEU A 90 -51.22 121.96 21.04
CA LEU A 90 -50.48 120.82 20.48
C LEU A 90 -50.79 119.51 21.20
N GLY A 91 -50.99 119.54 22.53
CA GLY A 91 -51.35 118.37 23.33
C GLY A 91 -52.74 117.83 22.98
N GLU A 92 -53.72 118.71 22.79
CA GLU A 92 -55.07 118.31 22.37
C GLU A 92 -55.05 117.64 20.98
N GLN A 93 -54.28 118.18 20.03
CA GLN A 93 -54.13 117.60 18.68
C GLN A 93 -53.35 116.28 18.69
N LEU A 94 -52.30 116.17 19.52
CA LEU A 94 -51.53 114.94 19.67
C LEU A 94 -52.36 113.80 20.28
N ASN A 95 -53.19 114.10 21.29
CA ASN A 95 -54.07 113.11 21.90
C ASN A 95 -55.16 112.64 20.94
N LYS A 96 -55.72 113.55 20.13
CA LYS A 96 -56.65 113.21 19.04
C LYS A 96 -55.98 112.24 18.04
N LEU A 97 -54.75 112.53 17.58
CA LEU A 97 -54.03 111.66 16.65
C LEU A 97 -53.65 110.30 17.23
N LYS A 98 -53.20 110.23 18.49
CA LYS A 98 -52.93 108.95 19.17
C LYS A 98 -54.18 108.09 19.28
N SER A 99 -55.31 108.69 19.69
CA SER A 99 -56.60 108.00 19.76
C SER A 99 -57.01 107.42 18.41
N TYR A 100 -56.86 108.18 17.31
CA TYR A 100 -57.17 107.69 15.98
C TYR A 100 -56.27 106.53 15.53
N TRP A 101 -54.98 106.58 15.84
CA TRP A 101 -54.04 105.50 15.50
C TRP A 101 -54.31 104.21 16.27
N ASP A 102 -54.57 104.32 17.57
CA ASP A 102 -54.91 103.15 18.40
C ASP A 102 -56.27 102.57 18.02
N GLN A 103 -57.25 103.41 17.68
CA GLN A 103 -58.53 102.97 17.11
C GLN A 103 -58.31 102.22 15.79
N LEU A 104 -57.48 102.74 14.88
CA LEU A 104 -57.19 102.09 13.59
C LEU A 104 -56.53 100.71 13.76
N LYS A 105 -55.53 100.59 14.65
CA LYS A 105 -54.88 99.30 14.97
C LYS A 105 -55.87 98.29 15.55
N ARG A 106 -56.72 98.72 16.51
CA ARG A 106 -57.75 97.85 17.11
C ARG A 106 -58.79 97.42 16.08
N PHE A 107 -59.32 98.36 15.29
CA PHE A 107 -60.27 98.04 14.22
C PHE A 107 -59.67 97.08 13.19
N MET A 108 -58.39 97.21 12.86
CA MET A 108 -57.70 96.27 11.98
C MET A 108 -57.54 94.89 12.58
N CYS A 109 -57.08 94.79 13.83
CA CYS A 109 -56.92 93.51 14.50
C CYS A 109 -58.27 92.79 14.62
N ASP A 110 -59.31 93.48 15.08
CA ASP A 110 -60.66 92.93 15.23
C ASP A 110 -61.24 92.45 13.88
N ARG A 111 -61.00 93.18 12.79
CA ARG A 111 -61.48 92.83 11.45
C ARG A 111 -60.68 91.69 10.82
N LEU A 112 -59.37 91.69 10.97
CA LEU A 112 -58.50 90.64 10.44
C LEU A 112 -58.71 89.33 11.18
N GLU A 113 -58.85 89.34 12.51
CA GLU A 113 -59.13 88.15 13.32
C GLU A 113 -60.44 87.48 12.88
N LYS A 114 -61.51 88.27 12.72
CA LYS A 114 -62.78 87.80 12.16
C LYS A 114 -62.62 87.22 10.75
N MET A 115 -61.82 87.85 9.90
CA MET A 115 -61.59 87.39 8.52
C MET A 115 -60.70 86.14 8.43
N ILE A 116 -59.73 85.97 9.33
CA ILE A 116 -58.94 84.73 9.45
C ILE A 116 -59.85 83.58 9.83
N GLN A 117 -60.78 83.78 10.77
CA GLN A 117 -61.75 82.77 11.17
C GLN A 117 -62.68 82.39 10.00
N MET A 118 -63.20 83.36 9.25
CA MET A 118 -64.03 83.09 8.06
C MET A 118 -63.26 82.36 6.96
N HIS A 119 -62.01 82.73 6.68
CA HIS A 119 -61.20 82.08 5.65
C HIS A 119 -60.77 80.65 6.05
N ARG A 120 -60.42 80.44 7.33
CA ARG A 120 -60.12 79.12 7.89
C ARG A 120 -61.33 78.19 7.84
N ALA A 121 -62.54 78.71 8.05
CA ALA A 121 -63.78 77.94 7.92
C ALA A 121 -64.06 77.48 6.48
N ILE A 122 -63.69 78.27 5.47
CA ILE A 122 -63.80 77.86 4.05
C ILE A 122 -62.83 76.71 3.72
N ILE A 123 -61.57 76.80 4.14
CA ILE A 123 -60.57 75.74 3.93
C ILE A 123 -61.02 74.44 4.60
N PHE A 124 -61.52 74.55 5.83
CA PHE A 124 -62.07 73.43 6.58
C PHE A 124 -63.27 72.78 5.85
N GLN A 125 -64.24 73.58 5.39
CA GLN A 125 -65.40 73.10 4.65
C GLN A 125 -65.01 72.42 3.33
N ASP A 126 -64.10 73.02 2.54
CA ASP A 126 -63.63 72.45 1.28
C ASP A 126 -62.83 71.16 1.48
N GLY A 127 -62.05 71.07 2.55
CA GLY A 127 -61.34 69.84 2.88
C GLY A 127 -62.29 68.73 3.32
N CYS A 128 -63.32 69.04 4.12
CA CYS A 128 -64.34 68.06 4.51
C CYS A 128 -65.12 67.53 3.29
N ILE A 129 -65.53 68.40 2.38
CA ILE A 129 -66.24 67.99 1.14
C ILE A 129 -65.35 67.14 0.25
N LYS A 130 -64.07 67.49 0.09
CA LYS A 130 -63.11 66.69 -0.70
C LYS A 130 -62.87 65.32 -0.09
N LEU A 131 -62.80 65.23 1.23
CA LEU A 131 -62.64 63.97 1.95
C LEU A 131 -63.90 63.11 1.81
N GLU A 132 -65.07 63.70 1.95
CA GLU A 132 -66.37 63.04 1.78
C GLU A 132 -66.54 62.47 0.36
N GLN A 133 -66.26 63.28 -0.68
CA GLN A 133 -66.29 62.83 -2.07
C GLN A 133 -65.34 61.65 -2.34
N TRP A 134 -64.13 61.68 -1.78
CA TRP A 134 -63.18 60.58 -1.91
C TRP A 134 -63.67 59.32 -1.19
N LEU A 135 -64.19 59.45 0.04
CA LEU A 135 -64.76 58.32 0.79
C LEU A 135 -65.95 57.71 0.04
N ASP A 136 -66.80 58.53 -0.58
CA ASP A 136 -67.90 58.05 -1.43
C ASP A 136 -67.38 57.34 -2.68
N THR A 137 -66.29 57.80 -3.30
CA THR A 137 -65.66 57.05 -4.41
C THR A 137 -65.10 55.70 -3.97
N CYS A 138 -64.56 55.59 -2.75
CA CYS A 138 -64.07 54.32 -2.21
C CYS A 138 -65.23 53.32 -2.03
N VAL A 139 -66.31 53.75 -1.37
CA VAL A 139 -67.52 52.93 -1.14
C VAL A 139 -68.17 52.49 -2.47
N ASN A 140 -68.29 53.41 -3.43
CA ASN A 140 -68.86 53.09 -4.74
C ASN A 140 -67.96 52.15 -5.56
N SER A 141 -66.63 52.27 -5.45
CA SER A 141 -65.69 51.38 -6.15
C SER A 141 -65.75 49.93 -5.66
N GLU A 142 -66.09 49.71 -4.39
CA GLU A 142 -66.30 48.36 -3.84
C GLU A 142 -67.65 47.77 -4.24
N ASN A 143 -68.72 48.57 -4.26
CA ASN A 143 -70.04 48.13 -4.73
C ASN A 143 -70.05 47.70 -6.21
N VAL A 144 -69.16 48.24 -7.03
CA VAL A 144 -68.97 47.81 -8.43
C VAL A 144 -68.18 46.49 -8.52
N GLN A 145 -67.23 46.24 -7.61
CA GLN A 145 -66.48 44.98 -7.57
C GLN A 145 -67.35 43.79 -7.09
N THR A 146 -68.34 44.03 -6.22
CA THR A 146 -69.27 43.00 -5.73
C THR A 146 -70.32 42.60 -6.78
N GLN A 147 -70.76 43.51 -7.65
CA GLN A 147 -71.74 43.19 -8.71
C GLN A 147 -71.15 42.38 -9.88
N GLY A 148 -69.83 42.45 -10.11
CA GLY A 148 -69.15 41.63 -11.11
C GLY A 148 -68.93 40.16 -10.70
N ALA A 149 -69.01 39.86 -9.39
CA ALA A 149 -68.69 38.53 -8.84
C ALA A 149 -69.93 37.65 -8.54
N ASN A 150 -71.14 38.21 -8.55
CA ASN A 150 -72.40 37.49 -8.24
C ASN A 150 -72.95 36.61 -9.38
N LYS A 151 -72.08 36.09 -10.23
CA LYS A 151 -72.36 34.90 -11.05
C LYS A 151 -71.37 33.81 -10.64
N VAL A 152 -71.61 33.18 -9.49
CA VAL A 152 -71.49 31.72 -9.27
C VAL A 152 -71.63 31.43 -7.77
N THR A 153 -72.75 30.75 -7.48
CA THR A 153 -73.08 29.87 -6.34
C THR A 153 -73.20 30.47 -4.94
N GLY A 154 -74.43 30.30 -4.40
CA GLY A 154 -74.81 30.65 -3.05
C GLY A 154 -74.22 29.73 -1.97
N ALA A 155 -73.96 30.37 -0.84
CA ALA A 155 -73.94 29.80 0.49
C ALA A 155 -74.10 31.00 1.44
N GLU A 156 -75.35 31.36 1.73
CA GLU A 156 -75.69 32.16 2.90
C GLU A 156 -75.65 31.23 4.11
N GLU A 157 -74.89 31.59 5.14
CA GLU A 157 -75.37 31.67 6.53
C GLU A 157 -74.21 31.83 7.53
N LEU A 158 -74.56 32.49 8.64
CA LEU A 158 -73.85 32.67 9.91
C LEU A 158 -72.94 33.91 10.05
N ALA A 159 -73.59 35.06 10.25
CA ALA A 159 -73.10 36.07 11.19
C ALA A 159 -74.26 36.52 12.08
N SER A 160 -74.24 36.06 13.33
CA SER A 160 -75.18 36.48 14.38
C SER A 160 -74.45 37.35 15.40
N ASN A 161 -75.02 38.53 15.65
CA ASN A 161 -74.87 39.39 16.83
C ASN A 161 -73.49 39.99 17.16
N ALA A 162 -73.33 41.27 16.81
CA ALA A 162 -72.91 42.30 17.76
C ALA A 162 -73.52 43.64 17.30
N GLY A 163 -74.35 44.23 18.15
CA GLY A 163 -74.94 45.55 17.92
C GLY A 163 -73.95 46.64 18.27
N GLU A 164 -73.23 47.14 17.26
CA GLU A 164 -72.63 48.47 17.26
C GLU A 164 -73.25 49.22 16.09
N LYS A 165 -73.78 50.42 16.34
CA LYS A 165 -74.33 51.28 15.29
C LYS A 165 -73.17 51.78 14.42
N THR A 166 -72.88 51.05 13.35
CA THR A 166 -72.01 51.51 12.26
C THR A 166 -72.73 52.53 11.38
N PRO A 167 -72.02 53.49 10.78
CA PRO A 167 -72.61 54.47 9.87
C PRO A 167 -73.22 53.79 8.62
N GLU A 168 -74.37 54.31 8.16
CA GLU A 168 -75.14 53.77 7.03
C GLU A 168 -74.30 53.66 5.75
N GLY A 169 -74.28 52.48 5.13
CA GLY A 169 -73.59 52.21 3.85
C GLY A 169 -72.26 51.43 3.94
N MET A 170 -71.78 51.11 5.15
CA MET A 170 -70.52 50.38 5.37
C MET A 170 -70.70 48.94 5.91
N GLU A 171 -71.94 48.46 6.07
CA GLU A 171 -72.25 47.14 6.67
C GLU A 171 -71.99 45.92 5.74
N THR A 172 -71.57 46.13 4.49
CA THR A 172 -71.50 45.09 3.44
C THR A 172 -70.10 44.86 2.85
N TRP A 173 -69.04 45.04 3.63
CA TRP A 173 -67.67 44.89 3.13
C TRP A 173 -67.29 43.40 3.12
N THR A 174 -67.40 42.75 1.96
CA THR A 174 -67.13 41.30 1.83
C THR A 174 -65.63 40.96 1.86
N PRO A 175 -65.25 39.74 2.26
CA PRO A 175 -63.86 39.27 2.20
C PRO A 175 -63.37 39.18 0.74
N LEU A 176 -62.11 39.56 0.50
CA LEU A 176 -61.52 39.65 -0.84
C LEU A 176 -61.59 38.31 -1.58
N ALA A 177 -61.94 38.36 -2.87
CA ALA A 177 -62.01 37.16 -3.70
C ALA A 177 -60.63 36.51 -3.91
N ALA A 178 -60.61 35.18 -3.98
CA ALA A 178 -59.41 34.42 -4.29
C ALA A 178 -58.95 34.67 -5.74
N CYS A 179 -57.64 34.82 -5.92
CA CYS A 179 -57.01 34.94 -7.23
C CYS A 179 -56.73 33.56 -7.84
N ALA A 180 -56.91 33.44 -9.15
CA ALA A 180 -56.70 32.21 -9.91
C ALA A 180 -55.23 31.93 -10.24
N SER A 181 -54.38 32.95 -10.28
CA SER A 181 -52.97 32.80 -10.65
C SER A 181 -52.06 33.80 -9.93
N LEU A 182 -50.76 33.49 -9.91
CA LEU A 182 -49.72 34.40 -9.42
C LEU A 182 -49.73 35.75 -10.15
N HIS A 183 -50.02 35.76 -11.46
CA HIS A 183 -50.12 37.00 -12.24
C HIS A 183 -51.28 37.87 -11.76
N GLU A 184 -52.43 37.27 -11.55
CA GLU A 184 -53.62 37.97 -11.05
C GLU A 184 -53.40 38.55 -9.66
N VAL A 185 -52.79 37.77 -8.73
CA VAL A 185 -52.43 38.28 -7.41
C VAL A 185 -51.47 39.46 -7.52
N ASN A 186 -50.41 39.37 -8.32
CA ASN A 186 -49.44 40.45 -8.48
C ASN A 186 -50.08 41.74 -9.03
N MET A 187 -51.01 41.61 -9.98
CA MET A 187 -51.75 42.75 -10.53
C MET A 187 -52.64 43.40 -9.47
N ARG A 188 -53.42 42.60 -8.73
CA ARG A 188 -54.27 43.11 -7.64
C ARG A 188 -53.44 43.68 -6.49
N MET A 189 -52.30 43.08 -6.18
CA MET A 189 -51.38 43.55 -5.14
C MET A 189 -50.79 44.93 -5.49
N LYS A 190 -50.47 45.16 -6.77
CA LYS A 190 -50.03 46.47 -7.25
C LYS A 190 -51.13 47.53 -7.07
N GLN A 191 -52.39 47.18 -7.36
CA GLN A 191 -53.54 48.07 -7.17
C GLN A 191 -53.82 48.35 -5.69
N ALA A 192 -53.78 47.33 -4.84
CA ALA A 192 -53.96 47.46 -3.40
C ALA A 192 -52.85 48.33 -2.77
N LYS A 193 -51.61 48.17 -3.22
CA LYS A 193 -50.49 49.03 -2.79
C LYS A 193 -50.71 50.50 -3.14
N LEU A 194 -51.17 50.79 -4.36
CA LEU A 194 -51.49 52.15 -4.78
C LEU A 194 -52.61 52.75 -3.91
N ARG A 195 -53.67 51.99 -3.62
CA ARG A 195 -54.74 52.40 -2.70
C ARG A 195 -54.23 52.65 -1.27
N LEU A 196 -53.29 51.85 -0.79
CA LEU A 196 -52.66 52.04 0.51
C LEU A 196 -51.81 53.32 0.56
N GLU A 197 -51.16 53.68 -0.55
CA GLU A 197 -50.43 54.94 -0.69
C GLU A 197 -51.40 56.14 -0.74
N GLU A 198 -52.48 56.04 -1.52
CA GLU A 198 -53.54 57.05 -1.58
C GLU A 198 -54.17 57.31 -0.20
N THR A 199 -54.49 56.27 0.56
CA THR A 199 -55.04 56.42 1.93
C THR A 199 -54.06 57.11 2.89
N LYS A 200 -52.74 56.91 2.74
CA LYS A 200 -51.71 57.64 3.53
C LYS A 200 -51.62 59.11 3.16
N GLU A 201 -51.80 59.45 1.89
CA GLU A 201 -51.86 60.85 1.46
C GLU A 201 -53.09 61.55 2.03
N ARG A 202 -54.23 60.83 2.10
CA ARG A 202 -55.46 61.34 2.71
C ARG A 202 -55.41 61.43 4.24
N GLU A 203 -54.57 60.64 4.89
CA GLU A 203 -54.27 60.77 6.33
C GLU A 203 -53.73 62.16 6.67
N LYS A 204 -52.78 62.65 5.86
CA LYS A 204 -52.21 63.99 6.02
C LYS A 204 -53.27 65.08 5.90
N LEU A 205 -54.17 64.94 4.92
CA LEU A 205 -55.30 65.85 4.74
C LEU A 205 -56.25 65.82 5.94
N LEU A 206 -56.51 64.65 6.53
CA LEU A 206 -57.34 64.52 7.73
C LEU A 206 -56.71 65.23 8.94
N GLU A 207 -55.39 65.08 9.14
CA GLU A 207 -54.66 65.77 10.21
C GLU A 207 -54.65 67.29 10.02
N GLU A 208 -54.50 67.77 8.78
CA GLU A 208 -54.65 69.19 8.44
C GLU A 208 -56.06 69.71 8.78
N LEU A 209 -57.11 68.92 8.51
CA LEU A 209 -58.49 69.28 8.82
C LEU A 209 -58.78 69.31 10.33
N LYS A 210 -58.23 68.38 11.10
CA LYS A 210 -58.33 68.37 12.57
C LYS A 210 -57.72 69.63 13.18
N GLU A 211 -56.56 70.07 12.70
CA GLU A 211 -55.93 71.30 13.19
C GLU A 211 -56.76 72.53 12.81
N HIS A 212 -57.35 72.56 11.61
CA HIS A 212 -58.28 73.61 11.22
C HIS A 212 -59.54 73.66 12.10
N ALA A 213 -60.12 72.50 12.47
CA ALA A 213 -61.27 72.41 13.38
C ALA A 213 -60.93 72.90 14.79
N ARG A 214 -59.79 72.47 15.34
CA ARG A 214 -59.28 72.89 16.67
C ARG A 214 -59.13 74.41 16.75
N MET A 215 -58.57 75.01 15.69
CA MET A 215 -58.30 76.44 15.60
C MET A 215 -59.54 77.30 15.28
N LEU A 216 -60.66 76.68 14.91
CA LEU A 216 -61.97 77.34 14.74
C LEU A 216 -62.83 77.26 16.01
N GLY A 217 -62.33 76.62 17.08
CA GLY A 217 -63.11 76.38 18.29
C GLY A 217 -64.31 75.46 18.03
N TYR A 218 -64.21 74.58 17.03
CA TYR A 218 -65.26 73.65 16.68
C TYR A 218 -65.37 72.60 17.79
N VAL A 219 -66.23 72.87 18.77
CA VAL A 219 -66.72 71.89 19.73
C VAL A 219 -68.05 71.42 19.19
N SER A 220 -68.23 70.11 19.06
CA SER A 220 -69.40 69.37 18.51
C SER A 220 -70.75 69.68 19.22
N THR A 221 -70.83 70.72 20.03
CA THR A 221 -72.01 71.13 20.78
C THR A 221 -72.56 72.45 20.27
N LYS A 222 -73.68 72.34 19.53
CA LYS A 222 -74.63 73.39 19.12
C LYS A 222 -74.42 74.74 19.84
N GLY A 223 -73.86 75.71 19.13
CA GLY A 223 -73.71 77.07 19.66
C GLY A 223 -72.91 78.00 18.78
N SER A 224 -73.59 78.58 17.78
CA SER A 224 -73.27 79.89 17.17
C SER A 224 -72.02 80.00 16.27
N VAL A 225 -72.07 79.36 15.10
CA VAL A 225 -71.90 80.03 13.79
C VAL A 225 -72.76 79.25 12.78
N ASN A 226 -73.77 79.88 12.17
CA ASN A 226 -74.54 79.29 11.07
C ASN A 226 -73.64 79.17 9.82
N MET A 227 -72.97 78.03 9.66
CA MET A 227 -72.53 77.52 8.37
C MET A 227 -73.29 76.22 8.11
N GLU A 228 -74.31 76.27 7.26
CA GLU A 228 -75.00 75.06 6.80
C GLU A 228 -74.07 74.22 5.91
N PHE A 229 -74.13 72.91 6.13
CA PHE A 229 -73.42 71.85 5.40
C PHE A 229 -71.89 71.80 5.62
N ILE A 230 -71.50 71.47 6.85
CA ILE A 230 -70.18 70.91 7.15
C ILE A 230 -70.42 69.45 7.56
N PRO A 231 -69.91 68.46 6.81
CA PRO A 231 -69.97 67.07 7.22
C PRO A 231 -69.33 66.89 8.60
N ASN A 232 -69.91 66.03 9.44
CA ASN A 232 -69.38 65.82 10.78
C ASN A 232 -67.95 65.27 10.67
N LEU A 233 -66.96 66.02 11.19
CA LEU A 233 -65.55 65.63 11.14
C LEU A 233 -65.31 64.29 11.85
N ASP A 234 -66.02 64.04 12.96
CA ASP A 234 -65.91 62.78 13.72
C ASP A 234 -66.42 61.59 12.88
N ASP A 235 -67.46 61.80 12.07
CA ASP A 235 -68.00 60.79 11.14
C ASP A 235 -67.06 60.53 9.96
N LEU A 236 -66.51 61.59 9.36
CA LEU A 236 -65.51 61.48 8.29
C LEU A 236 -64.23 60.78 8.76
N GLU A 237 -63.76 61.08 9.97
CA GLU A 237 -62.62 60.42 10.59
C GLU A 237 -62.89 58.92 10.80
N MET A 238 -64.04 58.58 11.38
CA MET A 238 -64.45 57.19 11.57
C MET A 238 -64.51 56.44 10.24
N ARG A 239 -65.15 57.03 9.21
CA ARG A 239 -65.23 56.45 7.86
C ARG A 239 -63.85 56.29 7.21
N TYR A 240 -62.95 57.26 7.38
CA TYR A 240 -61.57 57.18 6.89
C TYR A 240 -60.83 55.99 7.50
N TRP A 241 -60.86 55.86 8.82
CA TRP A 241 -60.19 54.74 9.51
C TRP A 241 -60.77 53.39 9.10
N LEU A 242 -62.08 53.32 8.80
CA LEU A 242 -62.70 52.09 8.27
C LEU A 242 -62.14 51.72 6.89
N VAL A 243 -62.10 52.68 5.95
CA VAL A 243 -61.54 52.49 4.59
C VAL A 243 -60.05 52.12 4.68
N ARG A 244 -59.32 52.76 5.59
CA ARG A 244 -57.90 52.49 5.84
C ARG A 244 -57.68 51.07 6.35
N HIS A 245 -58.44 50.66 7.35
CA HIS A 245 -58.37 49.32 7.92
C HIS A 245 -58.69 48.25 6.88
N LYS A 246 -59.73 48.46 6.04
CA LYS A 246 -60.00 47.53 4.95
C LYS A 246 -58.86 47.48 3.93
N ALA A 247 -58.32 48.62 3.51
CA ALA A 247 -57.24 48.64 2.53
C ALA A 247 -56.00 47.88 3.04
N GLU A 248 -55.72 47.99 4.34
CA GLU A 248 -54.69 47.20 5.03
C GLU A 248 -55.04 45.71 5.09
N GLU A 249 -56.30 45.37 5.38
CA GLU A 249 -56.80 43.99 5.40
C GLU A 249 -56.71 43.33 4.01
N ASP A 250 -57.18 44.01 2.95
CA ASP A 250 -57.13 43.50 1.57
C ASP A 250 -55.70 43.34 1.07
N TYR A 251 -54.80 44.28 1.44
CA TYR A 251 -53.37 44.16 1.16
C TYR A 251 -52.77 42.94 1.87
N ALA A 252 -53.07 42.73 3.15
CA ALA A 252 -52.60 41.58 3.91
C ALA A 252 -53.16 40.25 3.36
N GLN A 253 -54.42 40.24 2.92
CA GLN A 253 -55.05 39.08 2.28
C GLN A 253 -54.39 38.75 0.92
N LEU A 254 -54.04 39.77 0.12
CA LEU A 254 -53.32 39.58 -1.14
C LEU A 254 -51.87 39.15 -0.94
N ASP A 255 -51.19 39.69 0.06
CA ASP A 255 -49.82 39.29 0.42
C ASP A 255 -49.79 37.82 0.83
N ALA A 256 -50.77 37.39 1.63
CA ALA A 256 -50.99 36.00 1.97
C ALA A 256 -51.23 35.15 0.71
N GLN A 257 -52.16 35.52 -0.18
CA GLN A 257 -52.38 34.78 -1.43
C GLN A 257 -51.11 34.71 -2.30
N MET A 258 -50.33 35.80 -2.36
CA MET A 258 -49.09 35.89 -3.15
C MET A 258 -48.05 34.91 -2.62
N ALA A 259 -47.86 34.85 -1.30
CA ALA A 259 -46.92 33.94 -0.68
C ALA A 259 -47.21 32.47 -1.03
N TYR A 260 -48.48 32.10 -1.18
CA TYR A 260 -48.90 30.72 -1.51
C TYR A 260 -48.67 30.39 -2.99
N HIS A 261 -49.09 31.29 -3.88
CA HIS A 261 -48.84 31.11 -5.33
C HIS A 261 -47.34 31.12 -5.64
N GLN A 262 -46.56 31.94 -4.93
CA GLN A 262 -45.10 31.96 -5.05
C GLN A 262 -44.49 30.66 -4.53
N LEU A 263 -44.95 30.13 -3.40
CA LEU A 263 -44.48 28.85 -2.86
C LEU A 263 -44.75 27.69 -3.82
N LEU A 264 -45.92 27.64 -4.47
CA LEU A 264 -46.23 26.63 -5.48
C LEU A 264 -45.24 26.66 -6.65
N ARG A 265 -44.93 27.87 -7.15
CA ARG A 265 -43.94 28.06 -8.22
C ARG A 265 -42.54 27.66 -7.77
N ASP A 266 -42.14 28.06 -6.57
CA ASP A 266 -40.84 27.73 -6.01
C ASP A 266 -40.68 26.20 -5.85
N LEU A 267 -41.72 25.47 -5.45
CA LEU A 267 -41.72 24.00 -5.37
C LEU A 267 -41.58 23.35 -6.75
N GLU A 268 -42.24 23.88 -7.77
CA GLU A 268 -42.12 23.42 -9.15
C GLU A 268 -40.70 23.63 -9.69
N ASP A 269 -40.11 24.80 -9.44
CA ASP A 269 -38.73 25.13 -9.84
C ASP A 269 -37.71 24.21 -9.14
N GLU A 270 -37.89 23.91 -7.85
CA GLU A 270 -37.06 22.91 -7.15
C GLU A 270 -37.25 21.51 -7.72
N ARG A 271 -38.47 21.15 -8.14
CA ARG A 271 -38.74 19.83 -8.74
C ARG A 271 -38.02 19.66 -10.06
N ILE A 272 -38.08 20.66 -10.95
CA ILE A 272 -37.33 20.68 -12.21
C ILE A 272 -35.82 20.53 -11.93
N TRP A 273 -35.29 21.28 -10.95
CA TRP A 273 -33.89 21.17 -10.56
C TRP A 273 -33.52 19.76 -10.08
N VAL A 274 -34.34 19.13 -9.24
CA VAL A 274 -34.13 17.74 -8.77
C VAL A 274 -34.12 16.76 -9.95
N GLN A 275 -35.06 16.90 -10.89
CA GLN A 275 -35.13 16.06 -12.09
C GLN A 275 -33.87 16.19 -12.95
N GLU A 276 -33.38 17.42 -13.17
CA GLU A 276 -32.12 17.66 -13.90
C GLU A 276 -30.93 16.97 -13.23
N LYS A 277 -30.81 17.07 -11.90
CA LYS A 277 -29.72 16.40 -11.16
C LYS A 277 -29.89 14.89 -11.13
N ALA A 278 -31.13 14.37 -11.14
CA ALA A 278 -31.40 12.94 -11.19
C ALA A 278 -30.91 12.30 -12.50
N VAL A 279 -30.92 13.05 -13.61
CA VAL A 279 -30.33 12.60 -14.89
C VAL A 279 -28.81 12.47 -14.76
N LEU A 280 -28.14 13.44 -14.12
CA LEU A 280 -26.69 13.39 -13.89
C LEU A 280 -26.30 12.24 -12.96
N ALA A 281 -27.06 12.02 -11.88
CA ALA A 281 -26.87 10.92 -10.95
C ALA A 281 -27.12 9.55 -11.62
N GLY A 282 -28.04 9.49 -12.59
CA GLY A 282 -28.34 8.28 -13.35
C GLY A 282 -27.28 7.88 -14.40
N ASN A 283 -26.22 8.68 -14.60
CA ASN A 283 -25.18 8.38 -15.57
C ASN A 283 -24.38 7.12 -15.20
N GLN A 284 -24.36 6.13 -16.09
CA GLN A 284 -23.71 4.83 -15.87
C GLN A 284 -22.23 4.81 -16.31
N ASP A 285 -21.67 5.92 -16.79
CA ASP A 285 -20.28 5.94 -17.28
C ASP A 285 -19.25 5.82 -16.14
N ILE A 286 -18.31 4.89 -16.28
CA ILE A 286 -17.24 4.61 -15.31
C ILE A 286 -15.89 5.15 -15.84
N GLY A 287 -15.81 5.55 -17.11
CA GLY A 287 -14.56 5.90 -17.76
C GLY A 287 -13.73 4.68 -18.19
N ARG A 288 -12.58 4.94 -18.81
CA ARG A 288 -11.71 3.90 -19.42
C ARG A 288 -10.35 3.74 -18.74
N SER A 289 -10.07 4.51 -17.69
CA SER A 289 -8.79 4.48 -16.97
C SER A 289 -8.97 4.87 -15.50
N LEU A 290 -7.97 4.53 -14.67
CA LEU A 290 -7.95 4.88 -13.25
C LEU A 290 -8.04 6.40 -13.02
N MET A 291 -7.41 7.20 -13.88
CA MET A 291 -7.47 8.66 -13.80
C MET A 291 -8.85 9.19 -14.23
N ALA A 292 -9.43 8.65 -15.31
CA ALA A 292 -10.75 9.06 -15.77
C ALA A 292 -11.82 8.80 -14.70
N ILE A 293 -11.79 7.63 -14.06
CA ILE A 293 -12.74 7.32 -13.00
C ILE A 293 -12.50 8.17 -11.74
N HIS A 294 -11.25 8.44 -11.38
CA HIS A 294 -10.94 9.33 -10.26
C HIS A 294 -11.53 10.73 -10.48
N GLN A 295 -11.43 11.28 -11.70
CA GLN A 295 -12.07 12.55 -12.06
C GLN A 295 -13.60 12.48 -11.95
N LEU A 296 -14.21 11.38 -12.39
CA LEU A 296 -15.66 11.16 -12.26
C LEU A 296 -16.10 11.07 -10.80
N ILE A 297 -15.32 10.41 -9.93
CA ILE A 297 -15.56 10.38 -8.47
C ILE A 297 -15.49 11.78 -7.89
N CYS A 298 -14.50 12.59 -8.25
CA CYS A 298 -14.40 13.96 -7.78
C CYS A 298 -15.61 14.80 -8.22
N ARG A 299 -16.03 14.70 -9.48
CA ARG A 299 -17.24 15.38 -9.99
C ARG A 299 -18.50 14.90 -9.26
N HIS A 300 -18.64 13.61 -9.03
CA HIS A 300 -19.78 13.03 -8.31
C HIS A 300 -19.83 13.49 -6.85
N ARG A 301 -18.69 13.57 -6.16
CA ARG A 301 -18.62 14.12 -4.80
C ARG A 301 -19.02 15.59 -4.74
N LEU A 302 -18.67 16.38 -5.76
CA LEU A 302 -19.14 17.77 -5.88
C LEU A 302 -20.66 17.83 -6.07
N LEU A 303 -21.22 16.95 -6.92
CA LEU A 303 -22.67 16.83 -7.09
C LEU A 303 -23.38 16.46 -5.79
N ILE A 304 -22.87 15.49 -5.03
CA ILE A 304 -23.42 15.13 -3.71
C ILE A 304 -23.43 16.33 -2.76
N LYS A 305 -22.34 17.11 -2.74
CA LYS A 305 -22.26 18.32 -1.92
C LYS A 305 -23.28 19.37 -2.37
N GLU A 306 -23.40 19.62 -3.67
CA GLU A 306 -24.39 20.54 -4.24
C GLU A 306 -25.82 20.14 -3.83
N VAL A 307 -26.16 18.85 -3.97
CA VAL A 307 -27.46 18.29 -3.58
C VAL A 307 -27.70 18.39 -2.08
N SER A 308 -26.69 18.11 -1.25
CA SER A 308 -26.85 18.21 0.21
C SER A 308 -27.20 19.64 0.67
N VAL A 309 -26.59 20.66 0.06
CA VAL A 309 -26.85 22.07 0.37
C VAL A 309 -28.24 22.46 -0.13
N ARG A 310 -28.62 22.04 -1.34
CA ARG A 310 -29.94 22.36 -1.90
C ARG A 310 -31.07 21.65 -1.15
N ASN A 311 -30.87 20.41 -0.75
CA ASN A 311 -31.84 19.65 0.04
C ASN A 311 -32.21 20.35 1.36
N GLU A 312 -31.27 21.07 1.99
CA GLU A 312 -31.59 21.83 3.20
C GLU A 312 -32.54 23.00 2.94
N ARG A 313 -32.37 23.69 1.80
CA ARG A 313 -33.32 24.69 1.32
C ARG A 313 -34.69 24.06 1.01
N SER A 314 -34.71 22.93 0.30
CA SER A 314 -35.95 22.22 -0.03
C SER A 314 -36.70 21.75 1.22
N LYS A 315 -36.01 21.32 2.28
CA LYS A 315 -36.64 20.99 3.57
C LYS A 315 -37.37 22.17 4.19
N ILE A 316 -36.79 23.37 4.16
CA ILE A 316 -37.45 24.58 4.70
C ILE A 316 -38.71 24.90 3.90
N MET A 317 -38.64 24.82 2.56
CA MET A 317 -39.77 25.04 1.67
C MET A 317 -40.89 24.02 1.89
N LEU A 318 -40.53 22.73 1.98
CA LEU A 318 -41.46 21.65 2.28
C LEU A 318 -42.13 21.82 3.66
N LYS A 319 -41.41 22.28 4.68
CA LYS A 319 -42.01 22.59 6.00
C LYS A 319 -43.06 23.71 5.91
N LYS A 320 -42.80 24.75 5.11
CA LYS A 320 -43.77 25.83 4.88
C LYS A 320 -45.02 25.30 4.14
N ALA A 321 -44.81 24.45 3.13
CA ALA A 321 -45.90 23.82 2.40
C ALA A 321 -46.71 22.86 3.30
N ASP A 322 -46.05 22.05 4.14
CA ASP A 322 -46.70 21.15 5.09
C ASP A 322 -47.56 21.92 6.09
N PHE A 323 -47.08 23.04 6.63
CA PHE A 323 -47.87 23.85 7.55
C PHE A 323 -49.20 24.27 6.92
N ILE A 324 -49.15 24.71 5.66
CA ILE A 324 -50.31 25.14 4.89
C ILE A 324 -51.23 23.96 4.56
N VAL A 325 -50.68 22.87 4.05
CA VAL A 325 -51.43 21.67 3.66
C VAL A 325 -52.09 21.04 4.89
N ASN A 326 -51.38 20.95 6.02
CA ASN A 326 -51.93 20.46 7.27
C ASN A 326 -53.03 21.37 7.81
N GLN A 327 -52.88 22.70 7.71
CA GLN A 327 -53.94 23.63 8.11
C GLN A 327 -55.22 23.43 7.27
N TRP A 328 -55.07 23.19 5.97
CA TRP A 328 -56.19 22.85 5.08
C TRP A 328 -56.81 21.49 5.42
N LEU A 329 -55.99 20.45 5.59
CA LEU A 329 -56.45 19.09 5.92
C LEU A 329 -57.14 19.02 7.28
N THR A 330 -56.63 19.72 8.29
CA THR A 330 -57.23 19.76 9.65
C THR A 330 -58.61 20.45 9.63
N ARG A 331 -58.82 21.40 8.71
CA ARG A 331 -60.13 22.03 8.47
C ARG A 331 -61.05 21.15 7.62
N SER A 332 -60.48 20.44 6.64
CA SER A 332 -61.20 19.50 5.77
C SER A 332 -61.59 18.20 6.49
N SER A 333 -60.94 17.85 7.60
CA SER A 333 -61.24 16.72 8.50
C SER A 333 -62.66 16.74 9.11
N VAL A 334 -63.45 17.80 8.89
CA VAL A 334 -64.85 17.89 9.33
C VAL A 334 -65.84 17.39 8.26
N VAL A 335 -65.42 17.01 7.05
CA VAL A 335 -66.33 16.40 6.05
C VAL A 335 -65.67 15.24 5.29
N GLU A 336 -66.27 14.07 5.42
CA GLU A 336 -65.87 12.74 4.95
C GLU A 336 -65.90 12.53 3.41
N GLN A 337 -65.62 13.54 2.58
CA GLN A 337 -65.64 13.39 1.11
C GLN A 337 -64.57 14.24 0.38
N ALA A 338 -63.30 13.86 0.52
CA ALA A 338 -62.21 14.44 -0.28
C ALA A 338 -62.29 14.12 -1.79
N GLU A 339 -63.11 13.15 -2.22
CA GLU A 339 -63.34 12.83 -3.64
C GLU A 339 -64.46 13.66 -4.31
N LYS A 340 -65.18 14.50 -3.56
CA LYS A 340 -66.31 15.32 -4.08
C LYS A 340 -66.20 16.82 -3.81
N ILE A 341 -65.01 17.34 -3.50
CA ILE A 341 -64.83 18.79 -3.46
C ILE A 341 -64.78 19.28 -4.91
N LYS A 342 -65.90 19.86 -5.37
CA LYS A 342 -66.02 20.50 -6.68
C LYS A 342 -64.82 21.41 -6.93
N THR A 343 -64.26 21.29 -8.13
CA THR A 343 -63.03 21.90 -8.62
C THR A 343 -62.96 23.44 -8.55
N ASP A 344 -64.02 24.14 -8.13
CA ASP A 344 -64.12 25.60 -8.16
C ASP A 344 -64.47 26.23 -6.80
N GLY A 345 -64.35 25.49 -5.70
CA GLY A 345 -64.56 26.02 -4.34
C GLY A 345 -63.42 26.93 -3.85
N THR A 346 -63.76 27.96 -3.07
CA THR A 346 -62.81 28.80 -2.32
C THR A 346 -62.79 28.39 -0.85
N GLU A 347 -61.60 28.23 -0.29
CA GLU A 347 -61.36 27.88 1.11
C GLU A 347 -60.79 29.08 1.86
N VAL A 348 -61.16 29.24 3.14
CA VAL A 348 -60.62 30.30 3.99
C VAL A 348 -59.46 29.74 4.81
N LEU A 349 -58.28 30.34 4.71
CA LEU A 349 -57.09 29.99 5.48
C LEU A 349 -56.65 31.15 6.39
N ILE A 350 -55.82 30.83 7.38
CA ILE A 350 -55.28 31.81 8.34
C ILE A 350 -53.75 31.79 8.28
N THR A 351 -53.11 32.92 7.98
CA THR A 351 -51.63 32.98 8.04
C THR A 351 -51.13 32.83 9.48
N GLY A 352 -49.82 32.57 9.67
CA GLY A 352 -49.22 32.55 11.00
C GLY A 352 -49.46 33.84 11.81
N ASP A 353 -49.67 34.96 11.11
CA ASP A 353 -49.94 36.28 11.67
C ASP A 353 -51.43 36.57 11.89
N GLY A 354 -52.30 35.56 11.72
CA GLY A 354 -53.74 35.65 12.03
C GLY A 354 -54.63 36.19 10.90
N VAL A 355 -54.08 36.48 9.72
CA VAL A 355 -54.84 37.05 8.58
C VAL A 355 -55.71 35.98 7.93
N LYS A 356 -57.03 36.19 7.87
CA LYS A 356 -58.00 35.33 7.17
C LYS A 356 -58.09 35.72 5.71
N PHE A 357 -57.84 34.80 4.78
CA PHE A 357 -57.94 35.07 3.33
C PHE A 357 -58.52 33.87 2.58
N LYS A 358 -59.09 34.12 1.39
CA LYS A 358 -59.66 33.10 0.51
C LYS A 358 -58.64 32.61 -0.52
N ILE A 359 -58.59 31.30 -0.76
CA ILE A 359 -57.77 30.69 -1.82
C ILE A 359 -58.55 29.59 -2.53
N LEU A 360 -58.26 29.37 -3.82
CA LEU A 360 -58.92 28.31 -4.59
C LEU A 360 -58.42 26.92 -4.17
N THR A 361 -59.34 25.98 -4.04
CA THR A 361 -59.04 24.58 -3.66
C THR A 361 -58.06 23.92 -4.64
N LYS A 362 -58.14 24.26 -5.94
CA LYS A 362 -57.18 23.80 -6.97
C LYS A 362 -55.73 24.17 -6.65
N VAL A 363 -55.50 25.34 -6.08
CA VAL A 363 -54.15 25.81 -5.72
C VAL A 363 -53.61 24.99 -4.54
N LEU A 364 -54.46 24.66 -3.56
CA LEU A 364 -54.10 23.82 -2.42
C LEU A 364 -53.86 22.36 -2.82
N GLN A 365 -54.68 21.82 -3.74
CA GLN A 365 -54.44 20.50 -4.34
C GLN A 365 -53.10 20.48 -5.11
N GLY A 366 -52.82 21.52 -5.91
CA GLY A 366 -51.55 21.68 -6.60
C GLY A 366 -50.37 21.74 -5.62
N LEU A 367 -50.50 22.46 -4.51
CA LEU A 367 -49.48 22.55 -3.47
C LEU A 367 -49.22 21.20 -2.80
N SER A 368 -50.29 20.48 -2.43
CA SER A 368 -50.20 19.14 -1.85
C SER A 368 -49.52 18.16 -2.80
N GLN A 369 -49.90 18.17 -4.08
CA GLN A 369 -49.32 17.30 -5.10
C GLN A 369 -47.84 17.63 -5.33
N ALA A 370 -47.50 18.91 -5.57
CA ALA A 370 -46.12 19.34 -5.78
C ALA A 370 -45.21 19.02 -4.57
N THR A 371 -45.73 19.14 -3.34
CA THR A 371 -45.03 18.79 -2.10
C THR A 371 -44.76 17.29 -2.02
N HIS A 372 -45.74 16.45 -2.38
CA HIS A 372 -45.59 15.00 -2.41
C HIS A 372 -44.58 14.56 -3.48
N ASP A 373 -44.73 15.08 -4.69
CA ASP A 373 -43.88 14.74 -5.83
C ASP A 373 -42.43 15.15 -5.59
N LEU A 374 -42.19 16.37 -5.09
CA LEU A 374 -40.84 16.82 -4.76
C LEU A 374 -40.17 15.91 -3.71
N ARG A 375 -40.90 15.42 -2.70
CA ARG A 375 -40.36 14.46 -1.71
C ARG A 375 -39.98 13.13 -2.35
N ALA A 376 -40.85 12.60 -3.20
CA ALA A 376 -40.60 11.34 -3.90
C ALA A 376 -39.35 11.45 -4.80
N GLU A 377 -39.25 12.54 -5.56
CA GLU A 377 -38.13 12.78 -6.47
C GLU A 377 -36.79 13.06 -5.75
N ILE A 378 -36.81 13.76 -4.59
CA ILE A 378 -35.61 13.91 -3.75
C ILE A 378 -35.11 12.54 -3.26
N LEU A 379 -36.04 11.67 -2.84
CA LEU A 379 -35.69 10.32 -2.38
C LEU A 379 -35.13 9.46 -3.52
N GLU A 380 -35.71 9.57 -4.72
CA GLU A 380 -35.20 8.91 -5.93
C GLU A 380 -33.79 9.43 -6.31
N LEU A 381 -33.57 10.75 -6.23
CA LEU A 381 -32.26 11.36 -6.47
C LEU A 381 -31.22 10.83 -5.49
N ASP A 382 -31.53 10.78 -4.20
CA ASP A 382 -30.63 10.26 -3.17
C ASP A 382 -30.29 8.79 -3.42
N GLU A 383 -31.25 7.97 -3.86
CA GLU A 383 -31.00 6.58 -4.23
C GLU A 383 -30.09 6.47 -5.46
N LYS A 384 -30.35 7.26 -6.50
CA LYS A 384 -29.50 7.31 -7.71
C LYS A 384 -28.08 7.77 -7.38
N LEU A 385 -27.91 8.75 -6.50
CA LEU A 385 -26.60 9.22 -6.06
C LEU A 385 -25.82 8.12 -5.33
N LYS A 386 -26.48 7.33 -4.47
CA LYS A 386 -25.88 6.16 -3.80
C LYS A 386 -25.48 5.09 -4.80
N GLN A 387 -26.39 4.69 -5.69
CA GLN A 387 -26.12 3.71 -6.74
C GLN A 387 -24.93 4.14 -7.63
N ARG A 388 -24.83 5.43 -7.94
CA ARG A 388 -23.73 6.01 -8.70
C ARG A 388 -22.39 5.98 -7.95
N SER A 389 -22.39 6.26 -6.65
CA SER A 389 -21.22 6.13 -5.79
C SER A 389 -20.70 4.70 -5.78
N ASP A 390 -21.58 3.73 -5.55
CA ASP A 390 -21.23 2.31 -5.51
C ASP A 390 -20.64 1.85 -6.86
N LEU A 391 -21.24 2.30 -7.97
CA LEU A 391 -20.74 2.00 -9.33
C LEU A 391 -19.32 2.55 -9.55
N LEU A 392 -19.07 3.79 -9.14
CA LEU A 392 -17.76 4.42 -9.28
C LEU A 392 -16.72 3.79 -8.36
N ASP A 393 -17.08 3.47 -7.13
CA ASP A 393 -16.16 2.84 -6.17
C ASP A 393 -15.75 1.45 -6.63
N ILE A 394 -16.69 0.66 -7.14
CA ILE A 394 -16.40 -0.65 -7.73
C ILE A 394 -15.52 -0.50 -8.97
N GLY A 395 -15.86 0.44 -9.86
CA GLY A 395 -15.02 0.74 -11.03
C GLY A 395 -13.60 1.11 -10.64
N HIS A 396 -13.42 1.88 -9.56
CA HIS A 396 -12.12 2.35 -9.11
C HIS A 396 -11.29 1.20 -8.60
N GLN A 397 -11.90 0.34 -7.78
CA GLN A 397 -11.27 -0.90 -7.32
C GLN A 397 -10.84 -1.79 -8.50
N CYS A 398 -11.63 -1.88 -9.58
CA CYS A 398 -11.23 -2.65 -10.77
C CYS A 398 -9.99 -2.07 -11.46
N PHE A 399 -9.99 -0.75 -11.70
CA PHE A 399 -8.87 -0.11 -12.39
C PHE A 399 -7.62 -0.07 -11.54
N ALA A 400 -7.74 0.09 -10.22
CA ALA A 400 -6.62 -0.01 -9.29
C ALA A 400 -6.02 -1.42 -9.31
N HIS A 401 -6.87 -2.44 -9.21
CA HIS A 401 -6.45 -3.85 -9.27
C HIS A 401 -5.76 -4.21 -10.60
N LEU A 402 -6.21 -3.63 -11.71
CA LEU A 402 -5.55 -3.79 -13.02
C LEU A 402 -4.16 -3.13 -13.08
N SER A 403 -3.97 -2.02 -12.37
CA SER A 403 -2.65 -1.37 -12.25
C SER A 403 -1.73 -2.24 -11.41
N GLU A 404 -2.20 -2.69 -10.24
CA GLU A 404 -1.47 -3.59 -9.34
C GLU A 404 -1.10 -4.92 -10.02
N PHE A 405 -1.98 -5.46 -10.87
CA PHE A 405 -1.69 -6.61 -11.72
C PHE A 405 -0.47 -6.37 -12.62
N GLY A 406 -0.42 -5.22 -13.28
CA GLY A 406 0.69 -4.86 -14.16
C GLY A 406 2.01 -4.73 -13.39
N GLU A 407 1.99 -4.10 -12.23
CA GLU A 407 3.15 -3.94 -11.36
C GLU A 407 3.67 -5.28 -10.83
N LEU A 408 2.78 -6.13 -10.31
CA LEU A 408 3.13 -7.45 -9.80
C LEU A 408 3.70 -8.33 -10.92
N ARG A 409 3.09 -8.30 -12.09
CA ARG A 409 3.55 -9.04 -13.26
C ARG A 409 4.93 -8.59 -13.72
N ASN A 410 5.18 -7.28 -13.79
CA ASN A 410 6.51 -6.77 -14.14
C ASN A 410 7.55 -7.25 -13.12
N TRP A 411 7.23 -7.21 -11.82
CA TRP A 411 8.13 -7.69 -10.78
C TRP A 411 8.44 -9.19 -10.90
N LEU A 412 7.43 -10.00 -11.21
CA LEU A 412 7.58 -11.44 -11.47
C LEU A 412 8.54 -11.67 -12.65
N GLN A 413 8.32 -10.98 -13.77
CA GLN A 413 9.13 -11.10 -14.99
C GLN A 413 10.56 -10.60 -14.80
N GLU A 414 10.74 -9.47 -14.11
CA GLU A 414 12.07 -8.95 -13.77
C GLU A 414 12.83 -9.95 -12.91
N THR A 415 12.18 -10.55 -11.90
CA THR A 415 12.80 -11.55 -11.04
C THR A 415 13.17 -12.81 -11.81
N GLU A 416 12.28 -13.31 -12.67
CA GLU A 416 12.56 -14.43 -13.57
C GLU A 416 13.76 -14.14 -14.46
N SER A 417 13.80 -12.97 -15.09
CA SER A 417 14.90 -12.56 -15.96
C SER A 417 16.25 -12.53 -15.23
N VAL A 418 16.27 -12.06 -13.97
CA VAL A 418 17.47 -12.01 -13.14
C VAL A 418 17.99 -13.42 -12.81
N ILE A 419 17.10 -14.37 -12.54
CA ILE A 419 17.48 -15.76 -12.26
C ILE A 419 18.02 -16.45 -13.52
N MET A 420 17.43 -16.13 -14.67
CA MET A 420 17.80 -16.69 -15.97
C MET A 420 19.13 -16.16 -16.52
N LEU A 421 19.68 -15.07 -15.97
CA LEU A 421 21.01 -14.60 -16.33
C LEU A 421 22.07 -15.69 -16.07
N GLU A 422 23.04 -15.80 -17.00
CA GLU A 422 24.14 -16.75 -16.89
C GLU A 422 24.92 -16.55 -15.58
N SER A 423 25.10 -17.63 -14.83
CA SER A 423 25.85 -17.58 -13.57
C SER A 423 27.35 -17.65 -13.83
N ARG A 424 28.12 -16.86 -13.09
CA ARG A 424 29.60 -16.93 -13.09
C ARG A 424 30.15 -18.08 -12.24
N ALA A 425 29.29 -18.96 -11.72
CA ALA A 425 29.62 -20.07 -10.81
C ALA A 425 30.48 -21.20 -11.41
N SER A 426 30.84 -21.14 -12.70
CA SER A 426 31.58 -22.21 -13.39
C SER A 426 33.08 -22.28 -13.08
N ARG A 427 33.63 -21.34 -12.31
CA ARG A 427 35.10 -21.17 -12.22
C ARG A 427 35.77 -21.89 -11.07
N ASP A 428 35.14 -22.00 -9.91
CA ASP A 428 35.74 -22.60 -8.70
C ASP A 428 34.69 -22.88 -7.61
N VAL A 429 35.09 -23.58 -6.54
CA VAL A 429 34.22 -23.91 -5.40
C VAL A 429 33.77 -22.65 -4.64
N ALA A 430 34.63 -21.62 -4.57
CA ALA A 430 34.36 -20.40 -3.84
C ALA A 430 33.26 -19.56 -4.50
N THR A 431 33.33 -19.35 -5.81
CA THR A 431 32.30 -18.61 -6.58
C THR A 431 30.98 -19.38 -6.61
N ALA A 432 31.00 -20.71 -6.76
CA ALA A 432 29.79 -21.53 -6.70
C ALA A 432 29.07 -21.41 -5.33
N LYS A 433 29.82 -21.47 -4.22
CA LYS A 433 29.26 -21.24 -2.86
C LYS A 433 28.71 -19.82 -2.69
N ALA A 434 29.39 -18.82 -3.24
CA ALA A 434 28.93 -17.43 -3.16
C ALA A 434 27.62 -17.21 -3.94
N GLU A 435 27.51 -17.76 -5.15
CA GLU A 435 26.30 -17.69 -5.97
C GLU A 435 25.14 -18.47 -5.34
N LEU A 436 25.38 -19.64 -4.73
CA LEU A 436 24.36 -20.36 -3.96
C LEU A 436 23.80 -19.52 -2.79
N ARG A 437 24.67 -18.81 -2.06
CA ARG A 437 24.22 -17.91 -0.99
C ARG A 437 23.38 -16.74 -1.52
N LYS A 438 23.78 -16.14 -2.65
CA LYS A 438 22.99 -15.09 -3.30
C LYS A 438 21.64 -15.62 -3.76
N HIS A 439 21.60 -16.80 -4.37
CA HIS A 439 20.37 -17.45 -4.82
C HIS A 439 19.46 -17.81 -3.65
N ALA A 440 20.00 -18.25 -2.51
CA ALA A 440 19.20 -18.48 -1.29
C ALA A 440 18.44 -17.23 -0.82
N ASN A 441 19.06 -16.03 -0.95
CA ASN A 441 18.36 -14.77 -0.67
C ASN A 441 17.24 -14.49 -1.68
N VAL A 442 17.43 -14.85 -2.95
CA VAL A 442 16.38 -14.75 -3.98
C VAL A 442 15.23 -15.70 -3.65
N GLU A 443 15.52 -16.96 -3.31
CA GLU A 443 14.50 -17.93 -2.87
C GLU A 443 13.72 -17.44 -1.65
N GLN A 444 14.39 -16.82 -0.67
CA GLN A 444 13.70 -16.24 0.50
C GLN A 444 12.75 -15.12 0.08
N ARG A 445 13.15 -14.25 -0.86
CA ARG A 445 12.28 -13.18 -1.37
C ARG A 445 11.09 -13.74 -2.15
N VAL A 446 11.30 -14.75 -2.99
CA VAL A 446 10.26 -15.39 -3.81
C VAL A 446 9.27 -16.20 -2.95
N ASN A 447 9.77 -16.97 -1.99
CA ASN A 447 8.96 -17.83 -1.13
C ASN A 447 8.35 -17.08 0.08
N GLY A 448 8.91 -15.93 0.45
CA GLY A 448 8.43 -15.10 1.57
C GLY A 448 7.57 -13.94 1.09
N LEU A 449 8.23 -12.85 0.66
CA LEU A 449 7.57 -11.59 0.32
C LEU A 449 6.64 -11.76 -0.89
N LEU A 450 7.14 -12.30 -2.00
CA LEU A 450 6.36 -12.43 -3.22
C LEU A 450 5.20 -13.42 -3.03
N ALA A 451 5.41 -14.51 -2.30
CA ALA A 451 4.34 -15.44 -1.95
C ALA A 451 3.20 -14.76 -1.17
N SER A 452 3.51 -13.85 -0.24
CA SER A 452 2.49 -13.05 0.45
C SER A 452 1.75 -12.14 -0.51
N ASN A 453 2.48 -11.37 -1.31
CA ASN A 453 1.90 -10.41 -2.25
C ASN A 453 0.99 -11.09 -3.27
N VAL A 454 1.41 -12.23 -3.85
CA VAL A 454 0.60 -13.02 -4.78
C VAL A 454 -0.67 -13.53 -4.10
N ARG A 455 -0.58 -14.04 -2.86
CA ARG A 455 -1.76 -14.50 -2.10
C ARG A 455 -2.74 -13.36 -1.79
N GLU A 456 -2.23 -12.22 -1.37
CA GLU A 456 -3.05 -11.03 -1.07
C GLU A 456 -3.73 -10.49 -2.33
N PHE A 457 -2.98 -10.36 -3.43
CA PHE A 457 -3.50 -9.96 -4.74
C PHE A 457 -4.60 -10.93 -5.24
N ASN A 458 -4.37 -12.23 -5.11
CA ASN A 458 -5.35 -13.25 -5.46
C ASN A 458 -6.60 -13.21 -4.56
N ALA A 459 -6.43 -12.93 -3.26
CA ALA A 459 -7.56 -12.76 -2.36
C ALA A 459 -8.42 -11.54 -2.74
N GLN A 460 -7.78 -10.44 -3.15
CA GLN A 460 -8.47 -9.25 -3.67
C GLN A 460 -9.17 -9.54 -5.00
N THR A 461 -8.51 -10.24 -5.92
CA THR A 461 -9.11 -10.69 -7.20
C THR A 461 -10.36 -11.53 -6.96
N ALA A 462 -10.29 -12.50 -6.04
CA ALA A 462 -11.42 -13.34 -5.66
C ALA A 462 -12.57 -12.54 -5.02
N LYS A 463 -12.26 -11.52 -4.21
CA LYS A 463 -13.27 -10.61 -3.64
C LYS A 463 -14.00 -9.83 -4.74
N LEU A 464 -13.28 -9.24 -5.69
CA LEU A 464 -13.87 -8.49 -6.80
C LEU A 464 -14.66 -9.41 -7.74
N LEU A 465 -14.20 -10.64 -7.95
CA LEU A 465 -14.92 -11.65 -8.72
C LEU A 465 -16.26 -12.01 -8.06
N ARG A 466 -16.26 -12.30 -6.75
CA ARG A 466 -17.51 -12.58 -5.99
C ARG A 466 -18.49 -11.42 -6.06
N GLN A 467 -18.01 -10.19 -5.85
CA GLN A 467 -18.84 -8.99 -5.99
C GLN A 467 -19.44 -8.85 -7.40
N THR A 468 -18.65 -9.15 -8.43
CA THR A 468 -19.14 -9.12 -9.83
C THR A 468 -20.18 -10.21 -10.08
N GLU A 469 -19.99 -11.41 -9.53
CA GLU A 469 -20.94 -12.52 -9.60
C GLU A 469 -22.25 -12.23 -8.85
N ASP A 470 -22.19 -11.56 -7.70
CA ASP A 470 -23.37 -11.10 -6.95
C ASP A 470 -24.14 -10.04 -7.73
N GLN A 471 -23.46 -9.09 -8.37
CA GLN A 471 -24.08 -8.13 -9.28
C GLN A 471 -24.72 -8.83 -10.49
N LEU A 472 -24.09 -9.88 -11.03
CA LEU A 472 -24.67 -10.69 -12.09
C LEU A 472 -25.92 -11.42 -11.65
N ARG A 473 -25.91 -12.04 -10.46
CA ARG A 473 -27.08 -12.72 -9.86
C ARG A 473 -28.24 -11.74 -9.72
N THR A 474 -28.03 -10.60 -9.05
CA THR A 474 -29.09 -9.61 -8.81
C THR A 474 -29.70 -9.05 -10.11
N ILE A 475 -28.89 -8.75 -11.12
CA ILE A 475 -29.39 -8.26 -12.42
C ILE A 475 -30.13 -9.37 -13.18
N ARG A 476 -29.68 -10.63 -13.09
CA ARG A 476 -30.34 -11.79 -13.71
C ARG A 476 -31.68 -12.07 -13.04
N ASP A 477 -31.76 -11.98 -11.71
CA ASP A 477 -33.01 -12.12 -10.95
C ASP A 477 -34.01 -11.01 -11.33
N ARG A 478 -33.54 -9.75 -11.47
CA ARG A 478 -34.39 -8.64 -11.97
C ARG A 478 -34.89 -8.90 -13.39
N LEU A 479 -34.03 -9.45 -14.26
CA LEU A 479 -34.41 -9.81 -15.64
C LEU A 479 -35.48 -10.90 -15.67
N ASP A 480 -35.40 -11.89 -14.79
CA ASP A 480 -36.33 -13.02 -14.70
C ASP A 480 -37.64 -12.63 -13.98
N GLY A 481 -37.59 -11.70 -13.03
CA GLY A 481 -38.78 -11.06 -12.45
C GLY A 481 -39.64 -10.37 -13.52
N ILE A 482 -39.01 -9.61 -14.43
CA ILE A 482 -39.72 -8.96 -15.57
C ILE A 482 -40.31 -10.00 -16.53
N ARG A 483 -39.66 -11.16 -16.73
CA ARG A 483 -40.22 -12.25 -17.56
C ARG A 483 -41.47 -12.84 -16.90
N SER A 484 -41.43 -13.04 -15.59
CA SER A 484 -42.51 -13.63 -14.79
C SER A 484 -43.73 -12.71 -14.71
N GLU A 485 -43.54 -11.40 -14.47
CA GLU A 485 -44.62 -10.40 -14.51
C GLU A 485 -45.35 -10.36 -15.86
N LYS A 486 -44.59 -10.51 -16.96
CA LYS A 486 -45.15 -10.51 -18.31
C LYS A 486 -45.99 -11.75 -18.58
N GLY A 487 -45.58 -12.91 -18.07
CA GLY A 487 -46.38 -14.15 -18.12
C GLY A 487 -47.70 -14.01 -17.36
N TYR A 488 -47.65 -13.41 -16.16
CA TYR A 488 -48.81 -13.20 -15.30
C TYR A 488 -49.81 -12.19 -15.88
N LYS A 489 -49.34 -11.02 -16.35
CA LYS A 489 -50.23 -9.95 -16.86
C LYS A 489 -50.79 -10.27 -18.26
N LYS A 490 -50.09 -11.06 -19.09
CA LYS A 490 -50.61 -11.56 -20.39
C LYS A 490 -51.78 -12.53 -20.21
N SER A 491 -51.85 -13.24 -19.07
CA SER A 491 -52.98 -14.10 -18.71
C SER A 491 -54.25 -13.34 -18.29
N LYS A 492 -54.16 -12.04 -17.98
CA LYS A 492 -55.26 -11.26 -17.38
C LYS A 492 -55.77 -10.09 -18.26
N GLY A 493 -55.35 -10.02 -19.53
CA GLY A 493 -55.97 -9.16 -20.55
C GLY A 493 -55.75 -7.64 -20.44
N TYR A 494 -54.93 -7.14 -19.51
CA TYR A 494 -54.65 -5.71 -19.36
C TYR A 494 -53.14 -5.44 -19.46
N LEU A 495 -52.69 -4.93 -20.60
CA LEU A 495 -51.38 -4.29 -20.71
C LEU A 495 -51.43 -3.12 -21.68
N ASP A 496 -51.13 -1.94 -21.15
CA ASP A 496 -50.91 -0.71 -21.91
C ASP A 496 -49.63 -0.83 -22.78
N ASP A 497 -49.73 -0.43 -24.04
CA ASP A 497 -48.71 -0.64 -25.08
C ASP A 497 -47.46 0.24 -24.83
N SER A 498 -47.63 1.36 -24.09
CA SER A 498 -46.55 2.23 -23.64
C SER A 498 -45.60 1.51 -22.66
N LYS A 499 -46.16 0.95 -21.58
CA LYS A 499 -45.40 0.17 -20.57
C LYS A 499 -44.66 -1.02 -21.18
N LEU A 500 -45.23 -1.60 -22.24
CA LEU A 500 -44.64 -2.70 -22.99
C LEU A 500 -43.36 -2.32 -23.72
N LYS A 501 -43.25 -1.07 -24.22
CA LYS A 501 -42.02 -0.53 -24.83
C LYS A 501 -40.95 -0.29 -23.77
N ASP A 502 -41.31 0.27 -22.62
CA ASP A 502 -40.39 0.53 -21.50
C ASP A 502 -39.79 -0.76 -20.96
N HIS A 503 -40.61 -1.80 -20.76
CA HIS A 503 -40.11 -3.13 -20.37
C HIS A 503 -39.15 -3.74 -21.41
N ARG A 504 -39.35 -3.48 -22.71
CA ARG A 504 -38.42 -3.96 -23.76
C ARG A 504 -37.08 -3.22 -23.69
N LEU A 505 -37.11 -1.90 -23.48
CA LEU A 505 -35.92 -1.08 -23.34
C LEU A 505 -35.11 -1.49 -22.10
N LEU A 506 -35.77 -1.60 -20.95
CA LEU A 506 -35.15 -2.06 -19.70
C LEU A 506 -34.54 -3.45 -19.85
N LYS A 507 -35.22 -4.39 -20.52
CA LYS A 507 -34.69 -5.73 -20.79
C LYS A 507 -33.41 -5.70 -21.63
N ARG A 508 -33.34 -4.82 -22.64
CA ARG A 508 -32.13 -4.63 -23.46
C ARG A 508 -30.99 -4.05 -22.62
N GLN A 509 -31.28 -3.06 -21.77
CA GLN A 509 -30.31 -2.46 -20.86
C GLN A 509 -29.73 -3.49 -19.87
N LEU A 510 -30.58 -4.28 -19.19
CA LEU A 510 -30.15 -5.32 -18.26
C LEU A 510 -29.29 -6.38 -18.96
N ARG A 511 -29.66 -6.80 -20.19
CA ARG A 511 -28.83 -7.73 -20.99
C ARG A 511 -27.48 -7.15 -21.37
N GLY A 512 -27.42 -5.85 -21.66
CA GLY A 512 -26.18 -5.13 -21.90
C GLY A 512 -25.26 -5.15 -20.67
N GLN A 513 -25.82 -4.85 -19.50
CA GLN A 513 -25.10 -4.89 -18.22
C GLN A 513 -24.60 -6.30 -17.87
N ILE A 514 -25.42 -7.34 -18.07
CA ILE A 514 -25.00 -8.74 -17.87
C ILE A 514 -23.78 -9.07 -18.72
N LYS A 515 -23.81 -8.75 -20.02
CA LYS A 515 -22.66 -8.99 -20.92
C LYS A 515 -21.40 -8.24 -20.48
N GLN A 516 -21.54 -7.02 -19.95
CA GLN A 516 -20.40 -6.25 -19.45
C GLN A 516 -19.79 -6.88 -18.19
N LEU A 517 -20.63 -7.28 -17.24
CA LEU A 517 -20.19 -7.93 -16.01
C LEU A 517 -19.62 -9.34 -16.25
N GLU A 518 -20.17 -10.10 -17.19
CA GLU A 518 -19.61 -11.41 -17.61
C GLU A 518 -18.19 -11.24 -18.18
N LYS A 519 -17.98 -10.24 -19.04
CA LYS A 519 -16.64 -9.90 -19.54
C LYS A 519 -15.69 -9.51 -18.40
N ARG A 520 -16.15 -8.71 -17.44
CA ARG A 520 -15.35 -8.31 -16.27
C ARG A 520 -14.95 -9.52 -15.43
N ALA A 521 -15.88 -10.43 -15.15
CA ALA A 521 -15.61 -11.67 -14.43
C ALA A 521 -14.56 -12.54 -15.17
N GLN A 522 -14.71 -12.67 -16.49
CA GLN A 522 -13.75 -13.39 -17.33
C GLN A 522 -12.34 -12.77 -17.28
N VAL A 523 -12.23 -11.44 -17.28
CA VAL A 523 -10.95 -10.74 -17.14
C VAL A 523 -10.30 -11.05 -15.78
N PHE A 524 -11.05 -11.01 -14.67
CA PHE A 524 -10.50 -11.36 -13.36
C PHE A 524 -10.07 -12.82 -13.25
N GLN A 525 -10.82 -13.75 -13.84
CA GLN A 525 -10.42 -15.16 -13.91
C GLN A 525 -9.12 -15.34 -14.72
N SER A 526 -8.98 -14.62 -15.84
CA SER A 526 -7.76 -14.61 -16.64
C SER A 526 -6.55 -14.05 -15.87
N ILE A 527 -6.73 -12.92 -15.17
CA ILE A 527 -5.70 -12.30 -14.31
C ILE A 527 -5.22 -13.29 -13.24
N GLN A 528 -6.16 -13.89 -12.51
CA GLN A 528 -5.89 -14.90 -11.49
C GLN A 528 -5.04 -16.05 -12.07
N SER A 529 -5.50 -16.65 -13.16
CA SER A 529 -4.80 -17.78 -13.80
C SER A 529 -3.41 -17.39 -14.33
N THR A 530 -3.24 -16.15 -14.77
CA THR A 530 -1.97 -15.65 -15.30
C THR A 530 -0.94 -15.48 -14.19
N ILE A 531 -1.31 -14.81 -13.09
CA ILE A 531 -0.43 -14.65 -11.93
C ILE A 531 -0.06 -16.01 -11.33
N ASP A 532 -1.04 -16.90 -11.16
CA ASP A 532 -0.79 -18.23 -10.60
C ASP A 532 0.20 -19.04 -11.46
N ARG A 533 0.05 -18.98 -12.79
CA ARG A 533 0.95 -19.65 -13.74
C ARG A 533 2.35 -19.03 -13.75
N GLU A 534 2.45 -17.70 -13.81
CA GLU A 534 3.75 -17.00 -13.85
C GLU A 534 4.51 -17.17 -12.53
N TYR A 535 3.81 -17.13 -11.39
CA TYR A 535 4.42 -17.40 -10.08
C TYR A 535 4.88 -18.85 -9.93
N ALA A 536 4.07 -19.83 -10.38
CA ALA A 536 4.47 -21.24 -10.38
C ALA A 536 5.71 -21.47 -11.26
N GLY A 537 5.71 -20.92 -12.48
CA GLY A 537 6.87 -21.01 -13.37
C GLY A 537 8.13 -20.38 -12.79
N LEU A 538 8.01 -19.20 -12.14
CA LEU A 538 9.13 -18.57 -11.44
C LEU A 538 9.69 -19.47 -10.33
N ARG A 539 8.82 -20.12 -9.56
CA ARG A 539 9.25 -21.03 -8.49
C ARG A 539 9.97 -22.25 -9.06
N ASP A 540 9.51 -22.79 -10.19
CA ASP A 540 10.17 -23.92 -10.85
C ASP A 540 11.57 -23.50 -11.34
N VAL A 541 11.69 -22.35 -12.01
CA VAL A 541 12.99 -21.80 -12.44
C VAL A 541 13.92 -21.51 -11.25
N CYS A 542 13.39 -21.04 -10.11
CA CYS A 542 14.19 -20.90 -8.88
C CYS A 542 14.79 -22.25 -8.42
N VAL A 543 13.99 -23.32 -8.43
CA VAL A 543 14.42 -24.65 -8.00
C VAL A 543 15.44 -25.23 -8.98
N GLU A 544 15.18 -25.13 -10.29
CA GLU A 544 16.10 -25.57 -11.34
C GLU A 544 17.45 -24.84 -11.25
N LYS A 545 17.44 -23.51 -11.03
CA LYS A 545 18.67 -22.74 -10.84
C LYS A 545 19.48 -23.22 -9.64
N ARG A 546 18.82 -23.52 -8.51
CA ARG A 546 19.50 -24.05 -7.31
C ARG A 546 20.12 -25.40 -7.59
N GLN A 547 19.37 -26.32 -8.18
CA GLN A 547 19.87 -27.65 -8.56
C GLN A 547 21.10 -27.54 -9.46
N ARG A 548 21.04 -26.66 -10.48
CA ARG A 548 22.18 -26.45 -11.38
C ARG A 548 23.41 -25.88 -10.67
N LEU A 549 23.24 -24.97 -9.71
CA LEU A 549 24.34 -24.44 -8.91
C LEU A 549 24.93 -25.50 -7.95
N GLU A 550 24.11 -26.39 -7.39
CA GLU A 550 24.55 -27.51 -6.56
C GLU A 550 25.32 -28.56 -7.36
N GLU A 551 24.86 -28.88 -8.57
CA GLU A 551 25.59 -29.71 -9.54
C GLU A 551 26.98 -29.13 -9.85
N LEU A 552 27.05 -27.84 -10.23
CA LEU A 552 28.31 -27.15 -10.51
C LEU A 552 29.24 -27.14 -9.29
N LEU A 553 28.71 -26.91 -8.08
CA LEU A 553 29.48 -26.99 -6.86
C LEU A 553 30.06 -28.40 -6.65
N SER A 554 29.23 -29.43 -6.84
CA SER A 554 29.65 -30.83 -6.68
C SER A 554 30.74 -31.22 -7.68
N LEU A 555 30.62 -30.77 -8.93
CA LEU A 555 31.62 -30.96 -9.98
C LEU A 555 32.94 -30.26 -9.64
N ASN A 556 32.90 -29.00 -9.21
CA ASN A 556 34.10 -28.24 -8.85
C ASN A 556 34.84 -28.88 -7.65
N ILE A 557 34.10 -29.43 -6.68
CA ILE A 557 34.70 -30.16 -5.55
C ILE A 557 35.40 -31.44 -6.02
N VAL A 558 34.77 -32.21 -6.92
CA VAL A 558 35.40 -33.41 -7.50
C VAL A 558 36.63 -33.03 -8.32
N TYR A 559 36.55 -31.99 -9.14
CA TYR A 559 37.67 -31.50 -9.92
C TYR A 559 38.89 -31.14 -9.05
N GLU A 560 38.69 -30.37 -7.97
CA GLU A 560 39.77 -30.03 -7.03
C GLU A 560 40.37 -31.28 -6.37
N GLU A 561 39.54 -32.23 -5.94
CA GLU A 561 40.02 -33.47 -5.30
C GLU A 561 40.80 -34.35 -6.28
N VAL A 562 40.28 -34.55 -7.50
CA VAL A 562 40.95 -35.32 -8.57
C VAL A 562 42.29 -34.67 -8.91
N TYR A 563 42.31 -33.35 -9.15
CA TYR A 563 43.54 -32.63 -9.46
C TYR A 563 44.59 -32.75 -8.35
N ASN A 564 44.18 -32.58 -7.09
CA ASN A 564 45.07 -32.72 -5.94
C ASN A 564 45.61 -34.16 -5.80
N LEU A 565 44.76 -35.15 -6.05
CA LEU A 565 45.14 -36.55 -5.98
C LEU A 565 46.09 -36.94 -7.12
N GLU A 566 45.87 -36.47 -8.34
CA GLU A 566 46.75 -36.71 -9.49
C GLU A 566 48.14 -36.14 -9.26
N ASN A 567 48.22 -34.91 -8.74
CA ASN A 567 49.50 -34.31 -8.38
C ASN A 567 50.22 -35.11 -7.29
N TRP A 568 49.48 -35.58 -6.28
CA TRP A 568 50.04 -36.41 -5.21
C TRP A 568 50.53 -37.77 -5.73
N LEU A 569 49.74 -38.44 -6.60
CA LEU A 569 50.09 -39.69 -7.27
C LEU A 569 51.38 -39.53 -8.09
N HIS A 570 51.46 -38.46 -8.87
CA HIS A 570 52.64 -38.15 -9.66
C HIS A 570 53.88 -37.98 -8.78
N GLN A 571 53.76 -37.26 -7.65
CA GLN A 571 54.85 -37.13 -6.68
C GLN A 571 55.27 -38.47 -6.07
N GLN A 572 54.32 -39.35 -5.72
CA GLN A 572 54.65 -40.68 -5.18
C GLN A 572 55.31 -41.56 -6.24
N ASN A 573 54.88 -41.48 -7.49
CA ASN A 573 55.46 -42.21 -8.61
C ASN A 573 56.94 -41.87 -8.80
N ILE A 574 57.30 -40.58 -8.76
CA ILE A 574 58.70 -40.14 -8.82
C ILE A 574 59.55 -40.75 -7.69
N LEU A 575 59.01 -40.84 -6.46
CA LEU A 575 59.72 -41.42 -5.33
C LEU A 575 59.88 -42.95 -5.47
N ALA A 576 58.86 -43.64 -5.97
CA ALA A 576 58.89 -45.08 -6.21
C ALA A 576 59.83 -45.48 -7.37
N ALA A 577 59.97 -44.61 -8.39
CA ALA A 577 60.82 -44.84 -9.56
C ALA A 577 62.34 -44.70 -9.30
N ALA A 578 62.77 -44.44 -8.07
CA ALA A 578 64.19 -44.34 -7.75
C ALA A 578 64.94 -45.66 -8.09
N SER A 579 66.11 -45.59 -8.72
CA SER A 579 66.85 -46.79 -9.17
C SER A 579 67.94 -47.28 -8.21
N ASN A 580 68.36 -46.48 -7.23
CA ASN A 580 69.51 -46.77 -6.36
C ASN A 580 69.29 -47.97 -5.42
N THR A 581 70.03 -49.08 -5.56
CA THR A 581 69.91 -50.26 -4.68
C THR A 581 70.91 -50.32 -3.53
N GLY A 582 71.70 -49.26 -3.30
CA GLY A 582 72.75 -49.22 -2.29
C GLY A 582 74.07 -49.83 -2.78
N ARG A 583 75.21 -49.43 -2.18
CA ARG A 583 76.54 -49.92 -2.59
C ARG A 583 76.99 -51.14 -1.79
N ASN A 584 76.46 -51.32 -0.59
CA ASN A 584 76.77 -52.41 0.33
C ASN A 584 75.49 -52.90 1.04
N LEU A 585 75.60 -53.97 1.82
CA LEU A 585 74.46 -54.58 2.52
C LEU A 585 73.78 -53.59 3.48
N GLN A 586 74.56 -52.84 4.27
CA GLN A 586 74.05 -51.87 5.25
C GLN A 586 73.20 -50.76 4.60
N GLU A 587 73.71 -50.14 3.53
CA GLU A 587 72.99 -49.12 2.75
C GLU A 587 71.73 -49.70 2.09
N CYS A 588 71.83 -50.92 1.55
CA CYS A 588 70.70 -51.62 0.93
C CYS A 588 69.58 -51.91 1.94
N LEU A 589 69.92 -52.45 3.12
CA LEU A 589 68.98 -52.70 4.21
C LEU A 589 68.34 -51.41 4.73
N HIS A 590 69.13 -50.33 4.84
CA HIS A 590 68.59 -49.02 5.20
C HIS A 590 67.60 -48.49 4.15
N LEU A 591 67.93 -48.63 2.86
CA LEU A 591 67.04 -48.26 1.75
C LEU A 591 65.76 -49.12 1.75
N ILE A 592 65.85 -50.42 2.03
CA ILE A 592 64.67 -51.30 2.17
C ILE A 592 63.80 -50.84 3.33
N HIS A 593 64.38 -50.62 4.51
CA HIS A 593 63.62 -50.14 5.67
C HIS A 593 62.92 -48.81 5.36
N ARG A 594 63.62 -47.84 4.79
CA ARG A 594 63.05 -46.55 4.39
C ARG A 594 61.97 -46.72 3.32
N PHE A 595 62.20 -47.55 2.32
CA PHE A 595 61.23 -47.79 1.25
C PHE A 595 59.99 -48.54 1.75
N ARG A 596 60.15 -49.44 2.72
CA ARG A 596 59.04 -50.12 3.40
C ARG A 596 58.19 -49.14 4.19
N THR A 597 58.81 -48.24 4.96
CA THR A 597 58.05 -47.16 5.65
C THR A 597 57.31 -46.25 4.67
N PHE A 598 57.91 -45.98 3.50
CA PHE A 598 57.25 -45.24 2.41
C PHE A 598 56.06 -46.03 1.85
N ALA A 599 56.25 -47.28 1.47
CA ALA A 599 55.21 -48.14 0.90
C ALA A 599 54.04 -48.35 1.87
N ASP A 600 54.33 -48.61 3.14
CA ASP A 600 53.33 -48.74 4.21
C ASP A 600 52.55 -47.42 4.38
N SER A 601 53.19 -46.27 4.22
CA SER A 601 52.51 -44.96 4.29
C SER A 601 51.61 -44.67 3.08
N VAL A 602 51.92 -45.24 1.91
CA VAL A 602 51.17 -45.02 0.66
C VAL A 602 50.01 -46.02 0.57
N ILE A 603 50.30 -47.32 0.69
CA ILE A 603 49.38 -48.44 0.46
C ILE A 603 48.61 -48.83 1.73
N GLY A 604 49.26 -48.73 2.91
CA GLY A 604 48.67 -49.11 4.19
C GLY A 604 48.75 -50.61 4.51
N GLU A 605 49.27 -51.43 3.60
CA GLU A 605 49.51 -52.86 3.80
C GLU A 605 51.02 -53.14 3.87
N PRO A 606 51.47 -54.03 4.78
CA PRO A 606 52.89 -54.37 4.88
C PRO A 606 53.32 -55.07 3.59
N VAL A 607 54.24 -54.45 2.85
CA VAL A 607 54.87 -55.11 1.71
C VAL A 607 55.77 -56.22 2.23
N GLU A 608 55.49 -57.47 1.85
CA GLU A 608 56.27 -58.64 2.26
C GLU A 608 57.72 -58.49 1.75
N THR A 609 58.67 -58.47 2.69
CA THR A 609 60.10 -58.49 2.41
C THR A 609 60.69 -59.77 2.98
N ASP A 610 60.67 -60.84 2.21
CA ASP A 610 61.36 -62.10 2.53
C ASP A 610 62.87 -61.95 2.33
N ILE A 611 63.51 -61.15 3.19
CA ILE A 611 64.98 -61.07 3.28
C ILE A 611 65.53 -62.25 4.10
N CYS A 612 64.68 -62.87 4.93
CA CYS A 612 65.05 -63.94 5.87
C CYS A 612 64.91 -65.36 5.30
N SER A 613 64.71 -65.54 3.99
CA SER A 613 64.65 -66.86 3.35
C SER A 613 66.03 -67.44 3.00
N LEU A 614 67.11 -66.64 3.14
CA LEU A 614 68.49 -67.10 3.10
C LEU A 614 68.98 -67.27 4.54
N ASP A 615 68.93 -68.50 5.00
CA ASP A 615 69.29 -68.99 6.33
C ASP A 615 70.41 -68.17 7.03
N MET A 616 70.03 -67.45 8.08
CA MET A 616 70.91 -66.67 8.96
C MET A 616 71.29 -67.51 10.20
N HIS A 617 71.60 -68.79 10.02
CA HIS A 617 72.03 -69.67 11.11
C HIS A 617 73.46 -70.17 10.91
N ALA A 618 74.42 -69.33 11.34
CA ALA A 618 75.71 -69.76 11.91
C ALA A 618 76.51 -68.52 12.33
N VAL A 619 76.09 -67.85 13.41
CA VAL A 619 76.95 -67.19 14.42
C VAL A 619 76.00 -66.84 15.58
N GLU A 620 76.02 -67.65 16.64
CA GLU A 620 75.53 -67.21 17.94
C GLU A 620 76.51 -66.15 18.46
N TYR A 621 76.09 -64.88 18.43
CA TYR A 621 76.59 -63.87 19.35
C TYR A 621 75.43 -63.54 20.26
N GLU A 622 75.42 -64.17 21.43
CA GLU A 622 74.80 -63.55 22.60
C GLU A 622 75.59 -62.26 22.87
N ASP A 623 74.99 -61.10 22.61
CA ASP A 623 74.68 -60.16 23.69
C ASP A 623 73.77 -59.00 23.25
N ASP A 624 72.81 -58.74 24.13
CA ASP A 624 72.16 -57.49 24.49
C ASP A 624 71.44 -56.56 23.47
N ARG A 625 70.13 -56.45 23.73
CA ARG A 625 69.25 -55.25 23.65
C ARG A 625 68.94 -54.67 22.26
N SER A 626 67.71 -54.91 21.81
CA SER A 626 66.57 -54.00 22.06
C SER A 626 65.45 -54.23 21.03
N PHE A 627 64.21 -54.20 21.53
CA PHE A 627 62.99 -53.83 20.79
C PHE A 627 62.71 -54.60 19.47
N SER A 628 61.68 -55.44 19.42
CA SER A 628 60.33 -54.89 19.37
C SER A 628 59.26 -55.96 19.57
N VAL A 629 58.30 -55.58 20.39
CA VAL A 629 56.96 -56.14 20.46
C VAL A 629 56.40 -56.22 19.03
N SER A 630 56.08 -57.42 18.52
CA SER A 630 55.12 -57.58 17.42
C SER A 630 53.73 -57.20 17.90
N ARG A 631 53.56 -55.90 18.22
CA ARG A 631 52.26 -55.30 18.40
C ARG A 631 51.76 -55.13 16.98
N ARG A 632 50.79 -55.95 16.61
CA ARG A 632 49.93 -55.74 15.44
C ARG A 632 49.20 -54.41 15.66
N VAL A 633 49.92 -53.30 15.46
CA VAL A 633 49.33 -51.97 15.33
C VAL A 633 48.51 -52.09 14.06
N LYS A 634 47.19 -52.15 14.23
CA LYS A 634 46.26 -51.95 13.12
C LYS A 634 46.76 -50.70 12.41
N ALA A 635 47.25 -50.85 11.19
CA ALA A 635 47.64 -49.74 10.35
C ALA A 635 46.45 -48.78 10.33
N ASN A 636 46.64 -47.57 10.85
CA ASN A 636 45.68 -46.51 10.59
C ASN A 636 45.70 -46.31 9.07
N PRO A 637 44.57 -46.45 8.36
CA PRO A 637 44.54 -46.46 6.89
C PRO A 637 44.76 -45.07 6.23
N SER A 638 45.47 -44.17 6.88
CA SER A 638 45.36 -42.71 6.66
C SER A 638 46.39 -42.09 5.70
N GLY A 639 46.78 -42.78 4.63
CA GLY A 639 47.79 -42.28 3.68
C GLY A 639 47.24 -41.94 2.29
N GLY A 640 47.39 -42.88 1.35
CA GLY A 640 46.97 -42.76 -0.04
C GLY A 640 45.66 -43.48 -0.37
N THR A 641 45.50 -44.72 0.11
CA THR A 641 44.35 -45.59 -0.21
C THR A 641 43.00 -44.96 0.16
N MET A 642 42.92 -44.24 1.29
CA MET A 642 41.71 -43.53 1.70
C MET A 642 41.44 -42.28 0.84
N ARG A 643 42.47 -41.57 0.38
CA ARG A 643 42.32 -40.41 -0.53
C ARG A 643 41.80 -40.88 -1.89
N MET A 644 42.39 -41.95 -2.41
CA MET A 644 41.97 -42.60 -3.65
C MET A 644 40.51 -43.07 -3.56
N ARG A 645 40.17 -43.82 -2.51
CA ARG A 645 38.79 -44.28 -2.27
C ARG A 645 37.80 -43.11 -2.21
N ARG A 646 38.13 -42.05 -1.47
CA ARG A 646 37.27 -40.87 -1.35
C ARG A 646 37.00 -40.22 -2.71
N ALA A 647 38.04 -39.98 -3.51
CA ALA A 647 37.88 -39.37 -4.84
C ALA A 647 37.03 -40.24 -5.77
N LEU A 648 37.29 -41.56 -5.80
CA LEU A 648 36.50 -42.50 -6.60
C LEU A 648 35.04 -42.58 -6.14
N ASP A 649 34.78 -42.61 -4.83
CA ASP A 649 33.43 -42.64 -4.28
C ASP A 649 32.66 -41.36 -4.65
N MET A 650 33.34 -40.21 -4.66
CA MET A 650 32.75 -38.94 -5.12
C MET A 650 32.42 -38.99 -6.63
N CYS A 651 33.34 -39.46 -7.48
CA CYS A 651 33.08 -39.65 -8.91
C CYS A 651 31.91 -40.61 -9.16
N ARG A 652 31.91 -41.78 -8.53
CA ARG A 652 30.84 -42.79 -8.63
C ARG A 652 29.51 -42.26 -8.12
N CYS A 653 29.50 -41.41 -7.09
CA CYS A 653 28.30 -40.75 -6.61
C CYS A 653 27.68 -39.86 -7.69
N LEU A 654 28.48 -38.98 -8.33
CA LEU A 654 27.98 -38.09 -9.39
C LEU A 654 27.51 -38.86 -10.63
N ILE A 655 28.18 -39.94 -11.01
CA ILE A 655 27.77 -40.80 -12.13
C ILE A 655 26.43 -41.49 -11.82
N ARG A 656 26.24 -42.00 -10.59
CA ARG A 656 24.96 -42.57 -10.14
C ARG A 656 23.83 -41.54 -10.16
N LEU A 657 24.12 -40.30 -9.79
CA LEU A 657 23.18 -39.17 -9.83
C LEU A 657 22.95 -38.62 -11.24
N ARG A 658 23.54 -39.21 -12.29
CA ARG A 658 23.36 -38.79 -13.70
C ARG A 658 23.77 -37.34 -13.95
N HIS A 659 24.85 -36.90 -13.30
CA HIS A 659 25.42 -35.56 -13.52
C HIS A 659 25.68 -35.30 -15.02
N SER A 660 25.54 -34.05 -15.48
CA SER A 660 25.67 -33.68 -16.90
C SER A 660 27.01 -34.10 -17.52
N ASP A 661 28.09 -34.00 -16.74
CA ASP A 661 29.45 -34.35 -17.16
C ASP A 661 29.88 -35.77 -16.76
N ALA A 662 28.93 -36.69 -16.56
CA ALA A 662 29.22 -38.08 -16.20
C ALA A 662 30.27 -38.77 -17.09
N PRO A 663 30.32 -38.56 -18.43
CA PRO A 663 31.38 -39.15 -19.27
C PRO A 663 32.79 -38.69 -18.88
N HIS A 664 32.95 -37.41 -18.58
CA HIS A 664 34.25 -36.83 -18.19
C HIS A 664 34.64 -37.26 -16.76
N ILE A 665 33.66 -37.36 -15.86
CA ILE A 665 33.87 -37.87 -14.50
C ILE A 665 34.29 -39.36 -14.53
N ALA A 666 33.69 -40.17 -15.41
CA ALA A 666 34.09 -41.57 -15.61
C ALA A 666 35.53 -41.67 -16.13
N PHE A 667 35.91 -40.82 -17.08
CA PHE A 667 37.30 -40.75 -17.54
C PHE A 667 38.29 -40.43 -16.41
N TRP A 668 37.96 -39.50 -15.51
CA TRP A 668 38.79 -39.24 -14.32
C TRP A 668 38.87 -40.45 -13.39
N GLN A 669 37.75 -41.17 -13.21
CA GLN A 669 37.73 -42.38 -12.41
C GLN A 669 38.70 -43.42 -12.97
N ASP A 670 38.62 -43.71 -14.26
CA ASP A 670 39.47 -44.70 -14.93
C ASP A 670 40.94 -44.29 -14.88
N ARG A 671 41.24 -43.01 -15.16
CA ARG A 671 42.60 -42.46 -15.12
C ARG A 671 43.23 -42.54 -13.73
N LEU A 672 42.46 -42.24 -12.68
CA LEU A 672 42.92 -42.38 -11.31
C LEU A 672 43.18 -43.85 -10.96
N GLU A 673 42.25 -44.75 -11.33
CA GLU A 673 42.37 -46.18 -11.07
C GLU A 673 43.64 -46.76 -11.72
N GLU A 674 43.90 -46.41 -12.99
CA GLU A 674 45.10 -46.80 -13.73
C GLU A 674 46.39 -46.27 -13.06
N ALA A 675 46.45 -44.98 -12.76
CA ALA A 675 47.64 -44.37 -12.12
C ALA A 675 47.93 -44.97 -10.72
N TRP A 676 46.89 -45.38 -9.99
CA TRP A 676 47.05 -46.07 -8.70
C TRP A 676 47.53 -47.51 -8.88
N THR A 677 47.02 -48.25 -9.88
CA THR A 677 47.53 -49.59 -10.19
C THR A 677 49.00 -49.55 -10.59
N ASP A 678 49.39 -48.60 -11.42
CA ASP A 678 50.78 -48.41 -11.87
C ASP A 678 51.72 -48.10 -10.69
N LEU A 679 51.30 -47.21 -9.79
CA LEU A 679 52.09 -46.88 -8.60
C LEU A 679 52.28 -48.10 -7.70
N ASN A 680 51.24 -48.91 -7.50
CA ASN A 680 51.35 -50.13 -6.67
C ASN A 680 52.29 -51.16 -7.29
N GLU A 681 52.21 -51.38 -8.61
CA GLU A 681 53.15 -52.26 -9.32
C GLU A 681 54.58 -51.73 -9.27
N LEU A 682 54.77 -50.41 -9.40
CA LEU A 682 56.08 -49.79 -9.27
C LEU A 682 56.65 -49.96 -7.85
N ILE A 683 55.83 -49.83 -6.80
CA ILE A 683 56.26 -50.05 -5.42
C ILE A 683 56.65 -51.52 -5.20
N ARG A 684 55.85 -52.48 -5.70
CA ARG A 684 56.16 -53.91 -5.59
C ARG A 684 57.46 -54.27 -6.29
N THR A 685 57.60 -53.87 -7.57
CA THR A 685 58.81 -54.13 -8.36
C THR A 685 60.04 -53.48 -7.74
N ARG A 686 59.91 -52.26 -7.23
CA ARG A 686 61.00 -51.57 -6.53
C ARG A 686 61.44 -52.28 -5.26
N MET A 687 60.48 -52.79 -4.47
CA MET A 687 60.81 -53.59 -3.29
C MET A 687 61.54 -54.87 -3.67
N GLN A 688 61.09 -55.58 -4.71
CA GLN A 688 61.76 -56.78 -5.22
C GLN A 688 63.20 -56.49 -5.67
N GLN A 689 63.44 -55.38 -6.35
CA GLN A 689 64.78 -54.96 -6.77
C GLN A 689 65.72 -54.71 -5.58
N LEU A 690 65.22 -54.05 -4.54
CA LEU A 690 66.00 -53.79 -3.32
C LEU A 690 66.30 -55.10 -2.57
N THR A 691 65.29 -55.96 -2.38
CA THR A 691 65.45 -57.27 -1.73
C THR A 691 66.45 -58.15 -2.48
N ALA A 692 66.35 -58.24 -3.81
CA ALA A 692 67.30 -58.97 -4.63
C ALA A 692 68.73 -58.41 -4.45
N ALA A 693 68.89 -57.09 -4.45
CA ALA A 693 70.19 -56.48 -4.18
C ALA A 693 70.76 -56.83 -2.79
N ALA A 694 69.91 -56.88 -1.75
CA ALA A 694 70.31 -57.31 -0.41
C ALA A 694 70.77 -58.78 -0.40
N HIS A 695 70.02 -59.70 -1.03
CA HIS A 695 70.39 -61.10 -1.15
C HIS A 695 71.75 -61.27 -1.84
N ARG A 696 71.98 -60.51 -2.92
CA ARG A 696 73.26 -60.48 -3.61
C ARG A 696 74.41 -60.03 -2.71
N HIS A 697 74.21 -58.97 -1.92
CA HIS A 697 75.23 -58.48 -1.00
C HIS A 697 75.53 -59.48 0.13
N LEU A 698 74.49 -60.10 0.69
CA LEU A 698 74.63 -61.13 1.73
C LEU A 698 75.42 -62.34 1.21
N TYR A 699 75.07 -62.85 0.02
CA TYR A 699 75.78 -63.96 -0.62
C TYR A 699 77.27 -63.66 -0.82
N LEU A 700 77.61 -62.48 -1.35
CA LEU A 700 79.01 -62.10 -1.58
C LEU A 700 79.80 -61.98 -0.27
N LEU A 701 79.17 -61.47 0.80
CA LEU A 701 79.77 -61.38 2.13
C LEU A 701 80.02 -62.77 2.73
N ARG A 702 79.03 -63.66 2.69
CA ARG A 702 79.18 -65.05 3.16
C ARG A 702 80.24 -65.83 2.38
N CYS A 703 80.29 -65.66 1.05
CA CYS A 703 81.36 -66.24 0.24
C CYS A 703 82.75 -65.78 0.68
N HIS A 704 82.89 -64.51 1.07
CA HIS A 704 84.17 -64.00 1.57
C HIS A 704 84.53 -64.58 2.95
N GLU A 705 83.57 -64.66 3.87
CA GLU A 705 83.78 -65.26 5.20
C GLU A 705 84.21 -66.73 5.09
N ILE A 706 83.49 -67.54 4.30
CA ILE A 706 83.80 -68.96 4.09
C ILE A 706 85.17 -69.12 3.42
N HIS A 707 85.53 -68.20 2.50
CA HIS A 707 86.86 -68.21 1.89
C HIS A 707 87.97 -68.05 2.93
N GLU A 708 87.84 -67.09 3.85
CA GLU A 708 88.82 -66.89 4.92
C GLU A 708 88.88 -68.08 5.88
N LEU A 709 87.73 -68.69 6.22
CA LEU A 709 87.68 -69.88 7.07
C LEU A 709 88.39 -71.09 6.44
N ILE A 710 88.15 -71.36 5.15
CA ILE A 710 88.84 -72.44 4.42
C ILE A 710 90.34 -72.14 4.32
N ALA A 711 90.71 -70.89 4.03
CA ALA A 711 92.12 -70.48 3.96
C ALA A 711 92.83 -70.71 5.30
N ASP A 712 92.19 -70.37 6.43
CA ASP A 712 92.75 -70.58 7.76
C ASP A 712 92.81 -72.05 8.16
N LYS A 713 91.77 -72.86 7.84
CA LYS A 713 91.85 -74.31 8.04
C LYS A 713 92.95 -74.97 7.21
N THR A 714 93.15 -74.53 5.97
CA THR A 714 94.24 -75.01 5.12
C THR A 714 95.61 -74.72 5.75
N LYS A 715 95.80 -73.54 6.38
CA LYS A 715 97.04 -73.22 7.12
C LYS A 715 97.20 -74.04 8.40
N GLN A 716 96.11 -74.39 9.07
CA GLN A 716 96.09 -75.15 10.32
C GLN A 716 96.37 -76.66 10.14
N LEU A 717 96.57 -77.16 8.92
CA LEU A 717 96.92 -78.56 8.67
C LEU A 717 98.43 -78.81 8.83
N PRO A 718 98.91 -79.44 9.94
CA PRO A 718 100.33 -79.75 10.06
C PRO A 718 100.84 -80.68 8.95
N LYS A 719 102.09 -80.50 8.51
CA LYS A 719 102.67 -81.30 7.42
C LYS A 719 103.48 -82.50 7.92
N GLU A 720 103.88 -82.49 9.18
CA GLU A 720 104.75 -83.49 9.75
C GLU A 720 103.95 -84.57 10.50
N VAL A 721 104.42 -85.81 10.38
CA VAL A 721 103.91 -86.98 11.12
C VAL A 721 104.95 -87.36 12.17
N GLY A 722 104.52 -87.53 13.42
CA GLY A 722 105.42 -87.96 14.49
C GLY A 722 105.91 -89.40 14.27
N ASN A 723 107.10 -89.73 14.76
CA ASN A 723 107.68 -91.07 14.57
C ASN A 723 107.23 -92.09 15.63
N GLU A 724 106.75 -91.63 16.79
CA GLU A 724 106.39 -92.50 17.92
C GLU A 724 104.94 -92.97 17.85
N PHE A 725 104.69 -94.24 18.23
CA PHE A 725 103.37 -94.87 18.17
C PHE A 725 102.28 -94.07 18.91
N HIS A 726 102.57 -93.56 20.12
CA HIS A 726 101.60 -92.78 20.90
C HIS A 726 101.33 -91.40 20.28
N ILE A 727 102.35 -90.74 19.72
CA ILE A 727 102.22 -89.45 19.02
C ILE A 727 101.36 -89.61 17.75
N ILE A 728 101.57 -90.68 16.96
CA ILE A 728 100.75 -90.97 15.77
C ILE A 728 99.29 -91.23 16.16
N MET A 729 99.04 -91.98 17.23
CA MET A 729 97.67 -92.21 17.74
C MET A 729 96.99 -90.92 18.23
N GLN A 730 97.73 -90.04 18.92
CA GLN A 730 97.24 -88.72 19.32
C GLN A 730 96.95 -87.84 18.09
N GLN A 731 97.85 -87.81 17.10
CA GLN A 731 97.66 -87.07 15.85
C GLN A 731 96.48 -87.60 15.03
N LEU A 732 96.23 -88.91 15.01
CA LEU A 732 95.03 -89.50 14.39
C LEU A 732 93.74 -89.07 15.10
N SER A 733 93.75 -89.00 16.44
CA SER A 733 92.60 -88.47 17.19
C SER A 733 92.37 -86.99 16.89
N GLN A 734 93.42 -86.17 16.86
CA GLN A 734 93.30 -84.75 16.49
C GLN A 734 92.85 -84.57 15.03
N GLN A 735 93.33 -85.42 14.12
CA GLN A 735 92.91 -85.46 12.72
C GLN A 735 91.42 -85.78 12.57
N THR A 736 90.86 -86.69 13.39
CA THR A 736 89.41 -86.97 13.36
C THR A 736 88.57 -85.76 13.81
N VAL A 737 89.04 -84.98 14.77
CA VAL A 737 88.37 -83.73 15.19
C VAL A 737 88.49 -82.67 14.09
N PHE A 738 89.67 -82.52 13.48
CA PHE A 738 89.89 -81.61 12.37
C PHE A 738 89.01 -81.94 11.15
N GLU A 739 88.84 -83.23 10.84
CA GLU A 739 87.93 -83.69 9.77
C GLU A 739 86.46 -83.35 10.05
N GLN A 740 86.02 -83.42 11.31
CA GLN A 740 84.67 -82.96 11.68
C GLN A 740 84.50 -81.45 11.47
N GLU A 741 85.52 -80.65 11.78
CA GLU A 741 85.51 -79.21 11.53
C GLU A 741 85.54 -78.86 10.04
N VAL A 742 86.32 -79.59 9.22
CA VAL A 742 86.34 -79.44 7.75
C VAL A 742 85.00 -79.85 7.15
N HIS A 743 84.37 -80.91 7.65
CA HIS A 743 83.04 -81.32 7.23
C HIS A 743 81.98 -80.25 7.53
N ALA A 744 82.09 -79.53 8.65
CA ALA A 744 81.20 -78.39 8.93
C ALA A 744 81.38 -77.26 7.90
N LEU A 745 82.61 -77.00 7.43
CA LEU A 745 82.85 -76.04 6.34
C LEU A 745 82.35 -76.55 4.98
N GLU A 746 82.39 -77.86 4.74
CA GLU A 746 81.83 -78.48 3.53
C GLU A 746 80.33 -78.21 3.41
N LEU A 747 79.59 -78.29 4.52
CA LEU A 747 78.18 -77.91 4.56
C LEU A 747 77.95 -76.42 4.26
N GLN A 748 78.87 -75.54 4.67
CA GLN A 748 78.79 -74.11 4.34
C GLN A 748 79.10 -73.82 2.86
N VAL A 749 80.02 -74.54 2.24
CA VAL A 749 80.29 -74.44 0.79
C VAL A 749 79.12 -75.01 -0.03
N GLU A 750 78.48 -76.07 0.47
CA GLU A 750 77.25 -76.60 -0.13
C GLU A 750 76.11 -75.59 -0.06
N TRP A 751 76.00 -74.83 1.04
CA TRP A 751 75.09 -73.68 1.11
C TRP A 751 75.42 -72.61 0.05
N VAL A 752 76.71 -72.29 -0.16
CA VAL A 752 77.12 -71.35 -1.23
C VAL A 752 76.72 -71.89 -2.60
N ARG A 753 76.91 -73.18 -2.85
CA ARG A 753 76.59 -73.84 -4.12
C ARG A 753 75.10 -73.74 -4.43
N THR A 754 74.27 -74.19 -3.49
CA THR A 754 72.81 -74.17 -3.59
C THR A 754 72.25 -72.74 -3.68
N THR A 755 72.77 -71.82 -2.86
CA THR A 755 72.37 -70.41 -2.89
C THR A 755 72.74 -69.73 -4.20
N ALA A 756 73.94 -69.99 -4.74
CA ALA A 756 74.35 -69.48 -6.04
C ALA A 756 73.46 -70.01 -7.16
N ASP A 757 73.11 -71.30 -7.14
CA ASP A 757 72.22 -71.91 -8.13
C ASP A 757 70.81 -71.31 -8.11
N ASN A 758 70.34 -70.86 -6.95
CA ASN A 758 69.07 -70.15 -6.81
C ASN A 758 69.15 -68.68 -7.24
N LEU A 759 70.28 -68.00 -7.01
CA LEU A 759 70.46 -66.58 -7.35
C LEU A 759 70.83 -66.34 -8.82
N LEU A 760 71.66 -67.20 -9.42
CA LEU A 760 72.18 -67.05 -10.78
C LEU A 760 71.10 -66.82 -11.85
N PRO A 761 69.94 -67.54 -11.85
CA PRO A 761 68.88 -67.30 -12.81
C PRO A 761 68.31 -65.88 -12.79
N MET A 762 68.46 -65.15 -11.68
CA MET A 762 67.95 -63.78 -11.51
C MET A 762 68.91 -62.71 -12.05
N TYR A 763 70.14 -63.07 -12.44
CA TYR A 763 71.17 -62.12 -12.86
C TYR A 763 71.80 -62.52 -14.19
N ALA A 764 72.23 -61.53 -14.97
CA ALA A 764 72.86 -61.73 -16.27
C ALA A 764 74.19 -60.96 -16.42
N GLY A 765 74.98 -61.33 -17.43
CA GLY A 765 76.21 -60.65 -17.80
C GLY A 765 77.26 -60.63 -16.69
N LYS A 766 77.85 -59.45 -16.43
CA LYS A 766 78.92 -59.27 -15.44
C LYS A 766 78.53 -59.72 -14.03
N TRP A 767 77.25 -59.62 -13.67
CA TRP A 767 76.79 -60.03 -12.34
C TRP A 767 76.68 -61.55 -12.21
N ALA A 768 76.23 -62.25 -13.25
CA ALA A 768 76.23 -63.72 -13.26
C ALA A 768 77.67 -64.27 -13.10
N THR A 769 78.63 -63.69 -13.81
CA THR A 769 80.05 -64.08 -13.68
C THR A 769 80.62 -63.75 -12.30
N ASN A 770 80.25 -62.61 -11.71
CA ASN A 770 80.70 -62.20 -10.38
C ASN A 770 80.10 -63.08 -9.27
N LEU A 771 78.94 -63.70 -9.50
CA LEU A 771 78.30 -64.61 -8.56
C LEU A 771 78.81 -66.06 -8.70
N SER A 772 79.11 -66.52 -9.91
CA SER A 772 79.67 -67.85 -10.17
C SER A 772 81.12 -67.98 -9.69
N ARG A 773 81.96 -66.96 -9.94
CA ARG A 773 83.39 -67.05 -9.62
C ARG A 773 83.71 -67.38 -8.15
N PRO A 774 83.06 -66.78 -7.13
CA PRO A 774 83.24 -67.18 -5.74
C PRO A 774 82.80 -68.61 -5.47
N LYS A 775 81.66 -69.05 -6.02
CA LYS A 775 81.16 -70.44 -5.92
C LYS A 775 82.21 -71.43 -6.43
N ASP A 776 82.67 -71.23 -7.65
CA ASP A 776 83.63 -72.13 -8.31
C ASP A 776 84.97 -72.15 -7.56
N LYS A 777 85.42 -70.98 -7.09
CA LYS A 777 86.67 -70.85 -6.31
C LYS A 777 86.57 -71.56 -4.96
N LEU A 778 85.48 -71.37 -4.21
CA LEU A 778 85.28 -72.00 -2.91
C LEU A 778 85.15 -73.51 -3.02
N THR A 779 84.44 -74.00 -4.04
CA THR A 779 84.33 -75.43 -4.33
C THR A 779 85.71 -76.04 -4.58
N ALA A 780 86.50 -75.42 -5.46
CA ALA A 780 87.86 -75.88 -5.75
C ALA A 780 88.81 -75.85 -4.53
N LEU A 781 88.69 -74.84 -3.67
CA LEU A 781 89.47 -74.76 -2.43
C LEU A 781 89.07 -75.86 -1.42
N MET A 782 87.77 -76.14 -1.31
CA MET A 782 87.26 -77.22 -0.45
C MET A 782 87.72 -78.60 -0.94
N ASP A 783 87.61 -78.86 -2.24
CA ASP A 783 88.09 -80.11 -2.85
C ASP A 783 89.59 -80.32 -2.59
N SER A 784 90.38 -79.25 -2.70
CA SER A 784 91.82 -79.30 -2.40
C SER A 784 92.11 -79.56 -0.92
N LEU A 785 91.37 -78.93 0.00
CA LEU A 785 91.53 -79.16 1.44
C LEU A 785 91.15 -80.59 1.81
N ASN A 786 90.02 -81.09 1.31
CA ASN A 786 89.57 -82.47 1.51
C ASN A 786 90.61 -83.49 1.03
N GLU A 787 91.21 -83.25 -0.14
CA GLU A 787 92.27 -84.12 -0.64
C GLU A 787 93.52 -84.09 0.24
N GLN A 788 93.96 -82.91 0.70
CA GLN A 788 95.10 -82.82 1.63
C GLN A 788 94.84 -83.52 2.97
N VAL A 789 93.63 -83.38 3.50
CA VAL A 789 93.17 -84.04 4.73
C VAL A 789 93.13 -85.56 4.56
N ARG A 790 92.59 -86.05 3.43
CA ARG A 790 92.54 -87.48 3.07
C ARG A 790 93.94 -88.08 2.95
N LEU A 791 94.82 -87.45 2.16
CA LEU A 791 96.20 -87.89 1.97
C LEU A 791 96.95 -87.93 3.29
N ARG A 792 96.72 -86.96 4.17
CA ARG A 792 97.33 -86.96 5.50
C ARG A 792 96.82 -88.12 6.36
N ARG A 793 95.51 -88.40 6.36
CA ARG A 793 94.93 -89.54 7.09
C ARG A 793 95.55 -90.86 6.62
N GLU A 794 95.68 -91.03 5.30
CA GLU A 794 96.34 -92.20 4.71
C GLU A 794 97.80 -92.29 5.13
N HIS A 795 98.53 -91.19 5.13
CA HIS A 795 99.92 -91.17 5.57
C HIS A 795 100.08 -91.46 7.07
N LEU A 796 99.21 -90.92 7.93
CA LEU A 796 99.18 -91.24 9.37
C LEU A 796 98.83 -92.72 9.62
N GLN A 797 97.88 -93.27 8.86
CA GLN A 797 97.52 -94.69 8.94
C GLN A 797 98.63 -95.61 8.43
N ALA A 798 99.29 -95.25 7.32
CA ALA A 798 100.44 -95.97 6.80
C ALA A 798 101.60 -95.94 7.80
N SER A 799 101.88 -94.78 8.41
CA SER A 799 102.89 -94.62 9.46
C SER A 799 102.53 -95.43 10.72
N LEU A 800 101.26 -95.47 11.12
CA LEU A 800 100.77 -96.32 12.21
C LEU A 800 100.98 -97.81 11.90
N ASN A 801 100.64 -98.23 10.68
CA ASN A 801 100.82 -99.61 10.24
C ASN A 801 102.30 -100.00 10.16
N TYR A 802 103.16 -99.09 9.70
CA TYR A 802 104.61 -99.27 9.72
C TYR A 802 105.14 -99.41 11.15
N GLN A 803 104.73 -98.56 12.09
CA GLN A 803 105.15 -98.70 13.50
C GLN A 803 104.62 -100.00 14.13
N LYS A 804 103.38 -100.42 13.83
CA LYS A 804 102.87 -101.73 14.24
C LYS A 804 103.68 -102.89 13.67
N TRP A 805 104.12 -102.77 12.41
CA TRP A 805 105.00 -103.76 11.77
C TRP A 805 106.38 -103.77 12.44
N MET A 806 107.01 -102.62 12.67
CA MET A 806 108.29 -102.52 13.39
C MET A 806 108.22 -103.13 14.80
N ILE A 807 107.11 -102.91 15.52
CA ILE A 807 106.89 -103.56 16.83
C ILE A 807 106.81 -105.08 16.66
N ARG A 808 106.04 -105.59 15.70
CA ARG A 808 105.94 -107.03 15.41
C ARG A 808 107.25 -107.64 14.92
N GLU A 809 108.03 -106.92 14.13
CA GLU A 809 109.36 -107.33 13.68
C GLU A 809 110.31 -107.45 14.87
N LYS A 810 110.30 -106.47 15.79
CA LYS A 810 111.07 -106.56 17.04
C LYS A 810 110.62 -107.72 17.93
N GLU A 811 109.32 -107.95 18.05
CA GLU A 811 108.76 -109.12 18.77
C GLU A 811 109.17 -110.44 18.11
N LEU A 812 109.15 -110.52 16.77
CA LEU A 812 109.57 -111.70 16.01
C LEU A 812 111.07 -111.95 16.11
N ASN A 813 111.91 -110.91 16.02
CA ASN A 813 113.35 -111.02 16.20
C ASN A 813 113.68 -111.45 17.63
N SER A 814 113.00 -110.89 18.64
CA SER A 814 113.08 -111.36 20.02
C SER A 814 112.70 -112.84 20.16
N TRP A 815 111.71 -113.32 19.41
CA TRP A 815 111.32 -114.74 19.38
C TRP A 815 112.37 -115.62 18.67
N ILE A 816 112.94 -115.16 17.55
CA ILE A 816 114.01 -115.83 16.81
C ILE A 816 115.27 -115.95 17.66
N ASP A 817 115.70 -114.88 18.34
CA ASP A 817 116.83 -114.90 19.28
C ASP A 817 116.57 -115.88 20.44
N GLY A 818 115.32 -115.96 20.90
CA GLY A 818 114.87 -116.98 21.86
C GLY A 818 115.02 -118.41 21.32
N CYS A 819 114.65 -118.65 20.07
CA CYS A 819 114.82 -119.96 19.41
C CYS A 819 116.30 -120.29 19.13
N GLY A 820 117.11 -119.31 18.75
CA GLY A 820 118.56 -119.46 18.53
C GLY A 820 119.28 -119.88 19.82
N SER A 821 118.93 -119.23 20.92
CA SER A 821 119.42 -119.60 22.25
C SER A 821 119.05 -121.04 22.65
N ALA A 822 117.89 -121.55 22.19
CA ALA A 822 117.47 -122.92 22.44
C ALA A 822 118.18 -123.96 21.55
N LEU A 823 118.53 -123.61 20.31
CA LEU A 823 119.25 -124.49 19.37
C LEU A 823 120.73 -124.70 19.75
N GLU A 824 121.40 -123.68 20.29
CA GLU A 824 122.77 -123.80 20.79
C GLU A 824 122.88 -124.77 21.98
N GLN A 825 121.82 -124.89 22.79
CA GLN A 825 121.76 -125.90 23.87
C GLN A 825 121.66 -127.34 23.35
N ILE A 826 121.04 -127.56 22.18
CA ILE A 826 120.84 -128.90 21.61
C ILE A 826 122.11 -129.39 20.88
N LEU A 827 122.83 -128.50 20.20
CA LEU A 827 124.04 -128.85 19.44
C LEU A 827 125.24 -129.26 20.33
N GLN A 828 125.29 -128.84 21.59
CA GLN A 828 126.34 -129.29 22.53
C GLN A 828 126.15 -130.74 23.02
N HIS A 829 125.00 -131.40 22.78
CA HIS A 829 124.75 -132.77 23.24
C HIS A 829 125.02 -133.86 22.17
N ALA A 830 125.31 -133.52 20.91
CA ALA A 830 125.30 -134.48 19.79
C ALA A 830 126.67 -134.97 19.25
N HIS A 831 127.82 -134.51 19.77
CA HIS A 831 129.17 -134.86 19.26
C HIS A 831 129.85 -136.09 19.92
N GLY A 832 129.07 -137.09 20.36
CA GLY A 832 129.58 -138.21 21.18
C GLY A 832 130.02 -139.50 20.49
N GLU A 833 129.20 -140.14 19.67
CA GLU A 833 129.44 -141.55 19.27
C GLU A 833 129.02 -141.85 17.82
N ASP A 834 129.87 -142.63 17.15
CA ASP A 834 129.70 -143.37 15.88
C ASP A 834 130.09 -142.69 14.55
N GLY A 835 131.32 -143.01 14.12
CA GLY A 835 131.74 -143.02 12.72
C GLY A 835 131.72 -144.43 12.15
N GLU A 836 131.19 -144.56 10.93
CA GLU A 836 131.62 -145.44 9.82
C GLU A 836 130.46 -145.60 8.82
N LEU A 837 130.48 -144.82 7.74
CA LEU A 837 130.15 -145.23 6.36
C LEU A 837 130.29 -144.01 5.42
N LEU A 838 131.31 -144.09 4.58
CA LEU A 838 131.80 -143.11 3.62
C LEU A 838 130.88 -142.88 2.40
N ASP A 839 130.81 -141.61 2.01
CA ASP A 839 130.99 -141.02 0.68
C ASP A 839 130.42 -141.67 -0.59
N SER A 840 129.53 -140.92 -1.26
CA SER A 840 129.34 -140.87 -2.72
C SER A 840 128.62 -139.54 -3.05
N VAL A 841 129.33 -138.47 -3.45
CA VAL A 841 129.56 -138.05 -4.86
C VAL A 841 128.30 -137.42 -5.50
N HIS A 842 128.29 -136.22 -6.09
CA HIS A 842 129.31 -135.20 -6.43
C HIS A 842 128.60 -133.90 -6.89
N GLU A 843 129.32 -132.78 -6.75
CA GLU A 843 129.25 -131.48 -7.45
C GLU A 843 128.19 -131.21 -8.53
N MET A 844 127.24 -130.30 -8.20
CA MET A 844 126.89 -129.06 -8.94
C MET A 844 126.28 -128.04 -7.98
#